data_AF-A0A7W1FBG6-F1
#
_entry.id   AF-A0A7W1FBG6-F1
#
_cell.length_a   1.000
_cell.length_b   1.000
_cell.length_c   1.000
_cell.angle_alpha   90.00
_cell.angle_beta   90.00
_cell.angle_gamma   90.00
#
_symmetry.space_group_name_H-M   'P 1'
#
loop_
_entity.id
_entity.type
_entity.pdbx_description
1 polymer ?
#
loop_
_entity_poly.entity_id
_entity_poly.type
_entity_poly.pdbx_seq_one_letter_code
_entity_poly.pdbx_strand_id
1 'polypeptide(L)'
;MRLTLKPHEKIIFSLAVTLILSSAFSYFTFVSRAQIVNQANANNLAPQQKYRATTAMLDAFIRREMADKELPAVSILLVDDQEIIWQQGYGFADPQAKTPVTADTIFRVGSVSKLFTDIAVMQQVERGKMDLDAPVSRYLPDFRPRNKFGKSITLRQLMSHHAGLVREPPVGNYFDSTEPSLAKTVKSLNQTALVYAPETKIKYSNAGVAVVGYALEKTQKQPFAEYLKRTLLEPLGMRQSSFEPMPEITKNLAKAQMWTAFGKTFDAPNFQFGIAPAGSMYTTTGDLAKFVSALFAAESGAPNAIFKRETLEAMWKPQFAAAGEKNGIGLGFFLSDLDGHRKVEHGGAVYGFATQLSALPDDKLGVIVVATKDFSNGVTTRIADAALKAMLAERAGKTVPQPETTLPVDPNLAKKIAGRYTGGDKSFDLIEKGGNLSILNLSGGYETPLRSLGDSLVTDAPFTFGTRIALKGESGIVIGSETFNRVAVGKPAPAPEKWRGLIGEYGPDYDTLYIFERDGKLWALIEQFEFDPLEEVSENVFKFPNRGLYVGEELIFKRDARGRATEVVAANVIFKRRQVGPEEGTQQLRIQPLRPVNELLKEALQSQPPKETGDFRKTDLVELTKLDPTIKLEIRYATTNNFLGSVFYSQGKAFLQRPAAESVARVNRKLRGQGYGLLVHDAYRPWFVTKVFWDATPDDKKIFVADPSKGSRHNRGAAVDLTLYDLKTGKPVEMVGTYDETTDRSYPDYPGGTSLQRWHRQLLRDAMESEGFTVYEAEWWHFDYKDWQRYPIGNERFEKLSFTRG
;
A
#
# COMPACT_ATOMS: atom_id res chain seq x y z
N MET A 1 -49.49 -25.01 44.44
CA MET A 1 -49.01 -26.42 44.50
C MET A 1 -47.55 -26.41 44.05
N ARG A 2 -46.59 -26.40 45.00
CA ARG A 2 -45.15 -26.30 44.69
C ARG A 2 -44.58 -27.71 44.48
N LEU A 3 -44.18 -28.01 43.25
CA LEU A 3 -43.41 -29.21 42.94
C LEU A 3 -41.94 -28.96 43.31
N THR A 4 -41.48 -29.56 44.39
CA THR A 4 -40.06 -29.64 44.76
C THR A 4 -39.35 -30.68 43.91
N LEU A 5 -38.63 -30.23 42.88
CA LEU A 5 -37.74 -31.06 42.06
C LEU A 5 -36.48 -31.45 42.86
N LYS A 6 -36.06 -32.72 42.73
CA LYS A 6 -34.88 -33.28 43.40
C LYS A 6 -33.57 -32.69 42.80
N PRO A 7 -32.43 -32.74 43.52
CA PRO A 7 -31.19 -32.06 43.11
C PRO A 7 -30.67 -32.46 41.71
N HIS A 8 -30.87 -33.71 41.31
CA HIS A 8 -30.48 -34.23 40.00
C HIS A 8 -31.37 -33.71 38.85
N GLU A 9 -32.65 -33.43 39.12
CA GLU A 9 -33.59 -32.91 38.11
C GLU A 9 -33.34 -31.42 37.81
N LYS A 10 -32.85 -30.65 38.79
CA LYS A 10 -32.42 -29.25 38.58
C LYS A 10 -31.20 -29.12 37.67
N ILE A 11 -30.27 -30.09 37.74
CA ILE A 11 -29.08 -30.12 36.89
C ILE A 11 -29.47 -30.43 35.44
N ILE A 12 -30.38 -31.39 35.22
CA ILE A 12 -30.88 -31.75 33.88
C ILE A 12 -31.69 -30.59 33.26
N PHE A 13 -32.52 -29.89 34.05
CA PHE A 13 -33.29 -28.74 33.57
C PHE A 13 -32.39 -27.53 33.22
N SER A 14 -31.33 -27.28 34.00
CA SER A 14 -30.36 -26.21 33.73
C SER A 14 -29.48 -26.50 32.51
N LEU A 15 -29.08 -27.76 32.29
CA LEU A 15 -28.37 -28.19 31.08
C LEU A 15 -29.27 -28.11 29.83
N ALA A 16 -30.54 -28.51 29.92
CA ALA A 16 -31.48 -28.42 28.81
C ALA A 16 -31.78 -26.97 28.40
N VAL A 17 -31.98 -26.06 29.35
CA VAL A 17 -32.20 -24.63 29.07
C VAL A 17 -30.93 -23.96 28.49
N THR A 18 -29.74 -24.37 28.94
CA THR A 18 -28.47 -23.85 28.40
C THR A 18 -28.19 -24.38 26.98
N LEU A 19 -28.54 -25.64 26.68
CA LEU A 19 -28.47 -26.20 25.32
C LEU A 19 -29.50 -25.58 24.36
N ILE A 20 -30.71 -25.26 24.83
CA ILE A 20 -31.73 -24.59 24.02
C ILE A 20 -31.36 -23.11 23.77
N LEU A 21 -30.80 -22.41 24.75
CA LEU A 21 -30.34 -21.02 24.57
C LEU A 21 -29.06 -20.92 23.72
N SER A 22 -28.13 -21.85 23.84
CA SER A 22 -26.91 -21.88 23.00
C SER A 22 -27.21 -22.32 21.56
N SER A 23 -28.15 -23.25 21.35
CA SER A 23 -28.63 -23.59 20.01
C SER A 23 -29.46 -22.45 19.40
N ALA A 24 -30.31 -21.75 20.16
CA ALA A 24 -31.03 -20.57 19.68
C ALA A 24 -30.09 -19.41 19.34
N PHE A 25 -29.03 -19.16 20.13
CA PHE A 25 -28.04 -18.13 19.85
C PHE A 25 -27.15 -18.48 18.64
N SER A 26 -26.80 -19.77 18.47
CA SER A 26 -26.10 -20.28 17.29
C SER A 26 -27.00 -20.23 16.04
N TYR A 27 -28.29 -20.49 16.19
CA TYR A 27 -29.27 -20.40 15.11
C TYR A 27 -29.55 -18.94 14.71
N PHE A 28 -29.68 -18.02 15.67
CA PHE A 28 -29.85 -16.59 15.39
C PHE A 28 -28.61 -15.95 14.76
N THR A 29 -27.40 -16.35 15.18
CA THR A 29 -26.15 -15.88 14.54
C THR A 29 -25.95 -16.49 13.14
N PHE A 30 -26.35 -17.75 12.94
CA PHE A 30 -26.33 -18.39 11.62
C PHE A 30 -27.38 -17.80 10.68
N VAL A 31 -28.61 -17.57 11.15
CA VAL A 31 -29.70 -16.93 10.38
C VAL A 31 -29.35 -15.47 10.07
N SER A 32 -28.73 -14.72 10.99
CA SER A 32 -28.28 -13.35 10.72
C SER A 32 -27.14 -13.29 9.69
N ARG A 33 -26.16 -14.22 9.75
CA ARG A 33 -25.13 -14.37 8.72
C ARG A 33 -25.73 -14.79 7.37
N ALA A 34 -26.64 -15.75 7.38
CA ALA A 34 -27.31 -16.24 6.18
C ALA A 34 -28.24 -15.18 5.54
N GLN A 35 -28.89 -14.34 6.34
CA GLN A 35 -29.71 -13.22 5.86
C GLN A 35 -28.86 -12.09 5.27
N ILE A 36 -27.71 -11.75 5.86
CA ILE A 36 -26.77 -10.75 5.31
C ILE A 36 -26.15 -11.28 4.00
N VAL A 37 -25.78 -12.57 3.95
CA VAL A 37 -25.31 -13.23 2.71
C VAL A 37 -26.42 -13.32 1.66
N ASN A 38 -27.67 -13.59 2.05
CA ASN A 38 -28.81 -13.63 1.13
C ASN A 38 -29.21 -12.25 0.59
N GLN A 39 -29.08 -11.16 1.36
CA GLN A 39 -29.30 -9.80 0.85
C GLN A 39 -28.18 -9.33 -0.07
N ALA A 40 -26.91 -9.67 0.21
CA ALA A 40 -25.79 -9.43 -0.70
C ALA A 40 -25.96 -10.18 -2.04
N ASN A 41 -26.54 -11.39 -2.00
CA ASN A 41 -26.87 -12.17 -3.20
C ASN A 41 -28.11 -11.68 -3.94
N ALA A 42 -28.99 -10.88 -3.33
CA ALA A 42 -30.27 -10.47 -3.94
C ALA A 42 -30.09 -9.53 -5.15
N ASN A 43 -28.97 -8.81 -5.23
CA ASN A 43 -28.66 -7.90 -6.35
C ASN A 43 -27.49 -8.38 -7.23
N ASN A 44 -26.86 -9.51 -6.94
CA ASN A 44 -25.82 -10.09 -7.81
C ASN A 44 -26.46 -10.98 -8.88
N LEU A 45 -25.88 -11.02 -10.09
CA LEU A 45 -26.40 -11.85 -11.17
C LEU A 45 -25.77 -13.25 -11.12
N ALA A 46 -26.60 -14.26 -10.91
CA ALA A 46 -26.17 -15.66 -10.87
C ALA A 46 -25.52 -16.11 -12.21
N PRO A 47 -24.53 -17.02 -12.18
CA PRO A 47 -23.90 -17.54 -13.39
C PRO A 47 -24.90 -18.14 -14.37
N GLN A 48 -24.76 -17.81 -15.66
CA GLN A 48 -25.43 -18.59 -16.71
C GLN A 48 -24.87 -20.02 -16.79
N GLN A 49 -25.73 -20.99 -17.09
CA GLN A 49 -25.40 -22.42 -17.12
C GLN A 49 -24.20 -22.75 -18.05
N LYS A 50 -24.04 -22.01 -19.16
CA LYS A 50 -22.95 -22.22 -20.14
C LYS A 50 -21.54 -21.82 -19.63
N TYR A 51 -21.44 -21.13 -18.49
CA TYR A 51 -20.16 -20.71 -17.91
C TYR A 51 -19.99 -21.14 -16.45
N ARG A 52 -20.70 -22.20 -16.03
CA ARG A 52 -20.72 -22.63 -14.63
C ARG A 52 -19.33 -23.07 -14.15
N ALA A 53 -18.55 -23.77 -14.99
CA ALA A 53 -17.21 -24.22 -14.61
C ALA A 53 -16.24 -23.03 -14.46
N THR A 54 -16.33 -22.06 -15.37
CA THR A 54 -15.59 -20.79 -15.31
C THR A 54 -15.87 -20.06 -13.99
N THR A 55 -17.14 -19.84 -13.67
CA THR A 55 -17.50 -19.08 -12.45
C THR A 55 -17.13 -19.81 -11.15
N ALA A 56 -17.19 -21.14 -11.13
CA ALA A 56 -16.79 -21.93 -9.95
C ALA A 56 -15.27 -21.86 -9.72
N MET A 57 -14.47 -21.94 -10.79
CA MET A 57 -13.01 -21.75 -10.72
C MET A 57 -12.67 -20.34 -10.24
N LEU A 58 -13.31 -19.32 -10.82
CA LEU A 58 -13.06 -17.92 -10.44
C LEU A 58 -13.45 -17.63 -8.99
N ASP A 59 -14.56 -18.17 -8.49
CA ASP A 59 -14.95 -18.00 -7.08
C ASP A 59 -13.86 -18.50 -6.12
N ALA A 60 -13.33 -19.70 -6.36
CA ALA A 60 -12.24 -20.24 -5.56
C ALA A 60 -10.95 -19.41 -5.68
N PHE A 61 -10.61 -18.99 -6.90
CA PHE A 61 -9.40 -18.20 -7.15
C PHE A 61 -9.47 -16.82 -6.51
N ILE A 62 -10.58 -16.09 -6.68
CA ILE A 62 -10.78 -14.75 -6.11
C ILE A 62 -10.72 -14.81 -4.59
N ARG A 63 -11.40 -15.78 -3.94
CA ARG A 63 -11.35 -15.93 -2.48
C ARG A 63 -9.94 -16.15 -1.97
N ARG A 64 -9.14 -16.93 -2.70
CA ARG A 64 -7.73 -17.16 -2.36
C ARG A 64 -6.90 -15.89 -2.50
N GLU A 65 -7.01 -15.18 -3.62
CA GLU A 65 -6.29 -13.92 -3.84
C GLU A 65 -6.66 -12.87 -2.78
N MET A 66 -7.94 -12.78 -2.42
CA MET A 66 -8.40 -11.88 -1.35
C MET A 66 -7.81 -12.25 0.01
N ALA A 67 -7.74 -13.53 0.35
CA ALA A 67 -7.14 -13.99 1.60
C ALA A 67 -5.62 -13.77 1.62
N ASP A 68 -4.93 -14.14 0.53
CA ASP A 68 -3.47 -14.08 0.43
C ASP A 68 -2.93 -12.65 0.38
N LYS A 69 -3.70 -11.70 -0.16
CA LYS A 69 -3.28 -10.29 -0.35
C LYS A 69 -4.09 -9.31 0.51
N GLU A 70 -4.94 -9.83 1.40
CA GLU A 70 -5.78 -9.07 2.34
C GLU A 70 -6.57 -7.97 1.61
N LEU A 71 -7.29 -8.35 0.56
CA LEU A 71 -8.12 -7.41 -0.21
C LEU A 71 -9.47 -7.22 0.51
N PRO A 72 -9.86 -5.98 0.87
CA PRO A 72 -11.13 -5.75 1.57
C PRO A 72 -12.35 -6.14 0.74
N ALA A 73 -12.29 -5.88 -0.56
CA ALA A 73 -13.34 -6.24 -1.50
C ALA A 73 -12.86 -6.42 -2.93
N VAL A 74 -13.60 -7.24 -3.68
CA VAL A 74 -13.46 -7.45 -5.13
C VAL A 74 -14.85 -7.47 -5.78
N SER A 75 -15.02 -6.83 -6.92
CA SER A 75 -16.19 -6.96 -7.80
C SER A 75 -15.74 -7.49 -9.15
N ILE A 76 -16.43 -8.50 -9.68
CA ILE A 76 -16.17 -9.06 -11.02
C ILE A 76 -17.46 -9.10 -11.84
N LEU A 77 -17.33 -8.85 -13.15
CA LEU A 77 -18.40 -9.03 -14.11
C LEU A 77 -17.87 -9.63 -15.43
N LEU A 78 -18.58 -10.63 -15.96
CA LEU A 78 -18.29 -11.27 -17.25
C LEU A 78 -19.36 -10.91 -18.29
N VAL A 79 -18.91 -10.56 -19.49
CA VAL A 79 -19.74 -10.23 -20.66
C VAL A 79 -19.47 -11.22 -21.79
N ASP A 80 -20.53 -11.73 -22.40
CA ASP A 80 -20.51 -12.51 -23.63
C ASP A 80 -21.44 -11.82 -24.65
N ASP A 81 -20.83 -11.15 -25.63
CA ASP A 81 -21.48 -10.25 -26.58
C ASP A 81 -22.32 -9.15 -25.87
N GLN A 82 -23.64 -9.28 -25.89
CA GLN A 82 -24.55 -8.29 -25.29
C GLN A 82 -25.08 -8.73 -23.92
N GLU A 83 -24.68 -9.92 -23.44
CA GLU A 83 -25.20 -10.51 -22.22
C GLU A 83 -24.21 -10.41 -21.05
N ILE A 84 -24.71 -9.97 -19.90
CA ILE A 84 -24.02 -10.15 -18.63
C ILE A 84 -24.19 -11.61 -18.22
N ILE A 85 -23.08 -12.34 -18.15
CA ILE A 85 -23.06 -13.77 -17.84
C ILE A 85 -23.02 -14.03 -16.35
N TRP A 86 -22.30 -13.19 -15.62
CA TRP A 86 -22.07 -13.31 -14.19
C TRP A 86 -21.66 -11.96 -13.62
N GLN A 87 -22.20 -11.61 -12.46
CA GLN A 87 -21.76 -10.45 -11.70
C GLN A 87 -21.72 -10.82 -10.22
N GLN A 88 -20.56 -10.63 -9.59
CA GLN A 88 -20.36 -11.03 -8.20
C GLN A 88 -19.53 -10.00 -7.43
N GLY A 89 -20.03 -9.66 -6.23
CA GLY A 89 -19.29 -8.96 -5.19
C GLY A 89 -18.71 -9.90 -4.15
N TYR A 90 -17.51 -9.59 -3.68
CA TYR A 90 -16.80 -10.27 -2.60
C TYR A 90 -16.34 -9.24 -1.56
N GLY A 91 -16.39 -9.62 -0.28
CA GLY A 91 -15.98 -8.75 0.82
C GLY A 91 -16.97 -7.63 1.11
N PHE A 92 -16.47 -6.50 1.61
CA PHE A 92 -17.31 -5.40 2.11
C PHE A 92 -16.95 -4.07 1.43
N ALA A 93 -17.96 -3.40 0.87
CA ALA A 93 -17.86 -2.02 0.40
C ALA A 93 -17.55 -1.05 1.55
N ASP A 94 -18.02 -1.35 2.76
CA ASP A 94 -17.60 -0.68 3.99
C ASP A 94 -17.22 -1.74 5.04
N PRO A 95 -15.92 -1.99 5.27
CA PRO A 95 -15.48 -3.00 6.24
C PRO A 95 -15.91 -2.71 7.69
N GLN A 96 -16.01 -1.44 8.08
CA GLN A 96 -16.42 -1.05 9.44
C GLN A 96 -17.92 -1.29 9.64
N ALA A 97 -18.74 -0.86 8.68
CA ALA A 97 -20.19 -1.06 8.71
C ALA A 97 -20.62 -2.48 8.29
N LYS A 98 -19.68 -3.30 7.77
CA LYS A 98 -19.93 -4.62 7.17
C LYS A 98 -20.95 -4.56 6.03
N THR A 99 -20.95 -3.47 5.26
CA THR A 99 -21.78 -3.34 4.06
C THR A 99 -21.20 -4.21 2.95
N PRO A 100 -21.90 -5.22 2.44
CA PRO A 100 -21.37 -6.12 1.42
C PRO A 100 -21.20 -5.40 0.08
N VAL A 101 -20.30 -5.88 -0.78
CA VAL A 101 -20.28 -5.47 -2.19
C VAL A 101 -21.47 -6.10 -2.93
N THR A 102 -22.15 -5.27 -3.72
CA THR A 102 -23.30 -5.63 -4.56
C THR A 102 -23.15 -5.06 -5.97
N ALA A 103 -24.08 -5.38 -6.87
CA ALA A 103 -24.11 -4.80 -8.22
C ALA A 103 -24.24 -3.27 -8.26
N ASP A 104 -24.80 -2.67 -7.21
CA ASP A 104 -25.01 -1.22 -7.08
C ASP A 104 -23.84 -0.49 -6.40
N THR A 105 -22.80 -1.22 -5.99
CA THR A 105 -21.62 -0.63 -5.35
C THR A 105 -20.84 0.17 -6.38
N ILE A 106 -20.59 1.44 -6.06
CA ILE A 106 -19.84 2.37 -6.90
C ILE A 106 -18.38 2.36 -6.50
N PHE A 107 -17.50 2.40 -7.49
CA PHE A 107 -16.06 2.43 -7.34
C PHE A 107 -15.47 3.61 -8.11
N ARG A 108 -14.32 4.11 -7.66
CA ARG A 108 -13.45 4.93 -8.51
C ARG A 108 -12.62 3.99 -9.38
N VAL A 109 -12.61 4.18 -10.69
CA VAL A 109 -11.97 3.23 -11.64
C VAL A 109 -10.67 3.75 -12.24
N GLY A 110 -10.16 4.86 -11.70
CA GLY A 110 -8.87 5.45 -12.09
C GLY A 110 -8.77 5.63 -13.60
N SER A 111 -7.64 5.22 -14.18
CA SER A 111 -7.34 5.45 -15.58
C SER A 111 -8.25 4.80 -16.62
N VAL A 112 -9.18 3.89 -16.24
CA VAL A 112 -10.26 3.46 -17.16
C VAL A 112 -11.08 4.66 -17.66
N SER A 113 -11.12 5.75 -16.88
CA SER A 113 -11.68 7.06 -17.26
C SER A 113 -11.22 7.58 -18.63
N LYS A 114 -9.97 7.28 -19.02
CA LYS A 114 -9.35 7.76 -20.27
C LYS A 114 -10.11 7.26 -21.49
N LEU A 115 -10.61 6.03 -21.46
CA LEU A 115 -11.37 5.43 -22.56
C LEU A 115 -12.58 6.28 -22.93
N PHE A 116 -13.30 6.80 -21.93
CA PHE A 116 -14.49 7.61 -22.13
C PHE A 116 -14.14 8.99 -22.71
N THR A 117 -13.07 9.62 -22.20
CA THR A 117 -12.53 10.87 -22.74
C THR A 117 -12.14 10.71 -24.21
N ASP A 118 -11.37 9.67 -24.51
CA ASP A 118 -10.80 9.45 -25.83
C ASP A 118 -11.88 9.08 -26.85
N ILE A 119 -12.85 8.24 -26.47
CA ILE A 119 -14.03 7.93 -27.30
C ILE A 119 -14.85 9.18 -27.60
N ALA A 120 -15.05 10.05 -26.62
CA ALA A 120 -15.81 11.27 -26.84
C ALA A 120 -15.13 12.24 -27.81
N VAL A 121 -13.79 12.29 -27.80
CA VAL A 121 -13.00 13.01 -28.82
C VAL A 121 -13.12 12.32 -30.18
N MET A 122 -12.99 10.99 -30.23
CA MET A 122 -13.13 10.24 -31.48
C MET A 122 -14.51 10.38 -32.12
N GLN A 123 -15.59 10.50 -31.33
CA GLN A 123 -16.92 10.86 -31.85
C GLN A 123 -16.95 12.24 -32.54
N GLN A 124 -16.14 13.20 -32.08
CA GLN A 124 -16.03 14.50 -32.73
C GLN A 124 -15.14 14.45 -33.97
N VAL A 125 -14.12 13.60 -33.97
CA VAL A 125 -13.27 13.33 -35.14
C VAL A 125 -14.11 12.71 -36.25
N GLU A 126 -14.91 11.70 -35.93
CA GLU A 126 -15.82 11.04 -36.89
C GLU A 126 -16.82 12.04 -37.53
N ARG A 127 -17.24 13.05 -36.76
CA ARG A 127 -18.14 14.13 -37.23
C ARG A 127 -17.40 15.28 -37.95
N GLY A 128 -16.09 15.18 -38.14
CA GLY A 128 -15.26 16.21 -38.76
C GLY A 128 -15.12 17.51 -37.94
N LYS A 129 -15.47 17.47 -36.65
CA LYS A 129 -15.40 18.65 -35.74
C LYS A 129 -14.05 18.79 -35.07
N MET A 130 -13.31 17.69 -34.92
CA MET A 130 -11.95 17.65 -34.41
C MET A 130 -11.05 16.87 -35.37
N ASP A 131 -9.76 17.12 -35.32
CA ASP A 131 -8.75 16.52 -36.18
C ASP A 131 -7.62 16.00 -35.27
N LEU A 132 -7.32 14.72 -35.40
CA LEU A 132 -6.32 14.03 -34.58
C LEU A 132 -4.91 14.54 -34.80
N ASP A 133 -4.62 15.01 -36.02
CA ASP A 133 -3.29 15.35 -36.50
C ASP A 133 -3.06 16.86 -36.60
N ALA A 134 -4.13 17.66 -36.41
CA ALA A 134 -3.98 19.09 -36.23
C ALA A 134 -3.23 19.42 -34.91
N PRO A 135 -2.43 20.51 -34.89
CA PRO A 135 -1.86 21.01 -33.65
C PRO A 135 -2.94 21.28 -32.60
N VAL A 136 -2.75 20.78 -31.38
CA VAL A 136 -3.72 20.95 -30.28
C VAL A 136 -3.97 22.42 -29.93
N SER A 137 -3.00 23.30 -30.24
CA SER A 137 -3.13 24.75 -30.12
C SER A 137 -4.25 25.35 -30.98
N ARG A 138 -4.76 24.62 -31.99
CA ARG A 138 -5.97 24.97 -32.73
C ARG A 138 -7.20 25.03 -31.82
N TYR A 139 -7.28 24.13 -30.83
CA TYR A 139 -8.38 24.06 -29.86
C TYR A 139 -8.04 24.84 -28.57
N LEU A 140 -6.76 24.89 -28.21
CA LEU A 140 -6.25 25.50 -26.99
C LEU A 140 -5.09 26.49 -27.29
N PRO A 141 -5.35 27.71 -27.78
CA PRO A 141 -4.30 28.65 -28.21
C PRO A 141 -3.30 29.06 -27.11
N ASP A 142 -3.74 28.99 -25.85
CA ASP A 142 -2.95 29.31 -24.66
C ASP A 142 -2.14 28.13 -24.13
N PHE A 143 -2.33 26.91 -24.65
CA PHE A 143 -1.54 25.74 -24.27
C PHE A 143 -0.21 25.73 -25.03
N ARG A 144 0.87 26.07 -24.31
CA ARG A 144 2.21 26.30 -24.84
C ARG A 144 3.29 25.81 -23.85
N PRO A 145 3.38 24.50 -23.55
CA PRO A 145 4.52 23.97 -22.82
C PRO A 145 5.83 24.22 -23.60
N ARG A 146 6.96 24.30 -22.91
CA ARG A 146 8.25 24.52 -23.57
C ARG A 146 8.62 23.33 -24.46
N ASN A 147 8.69 23.56 -25.76
CA ASN A 147 8.97 22.54 -26.76
C ASN A 147 10.26 22.86 -27.54
N LYS A 148 11.35 22.20 -27.14
CA LYS A 148 12.66 22.32 -27.79
C LYS A 148 12.79 21.49 -29.08
N PHE A 149 11.80 20.66 -29.41
CA PHE A 149 11.90 19.69 -30.50
C PHE A 149 11.26 20.17 -31.81
N GLY A 150 10.59 21.33 -31.82
CA GLY A 150 10.03 21.95 -33.02
C GLY A 150 8.80 21.25 -33.63
N LYS A 151 8.41 20.08 -33.12
CA LYS A 151 7.24 19.32 -33.58
C LYS A 151 6.01 19.64 -32.75
N SER A 152 4.92 20.07 -33.39
CA SER A 152 3.66 20.39 -32.72
C SER A 152 3.04 19.19 -32.00
N ILE A 153 2.41 19.44 -30.85
CA ILE A 153 1.63 18.45 -30.10
C ILE A 153 0.27 18.27 -30.77
N THR A 154 -0.15 17.03 -30.99
CA THR A 154 -1.47 16.68 -31.57
C THR A 154 -2.31 15.83 -30.61
N LEU A 155 -3.61 15.70 -30.88
CA LEU A 155 -4.50 14.83 -30.09
C LEU A 155 -4.08 13.36 -30.20
N ARG A 156 -3.69 12.89 -31.40
CA ARG A 156 -3.16 11.53 -31.60
C ARG A 156 -2.00 11.23 -30.66
N GLN A 157 -1.05 12.16 -30.55
CA GLN A 157 0.13 11.99 -29.71
C GLN A 157 -0.24 12.00 -28.22
N LEU A 158 -1.20 12.82 -27.79
CA LEU A 158 -1.64 12.89 -26.39
C LEU A 158 -2.39 11.61 -25.97
N MET A 159 -3.36 11.16 -26.78
CA MET A 159 -4.22 9.99 -26.52
C MET A 159 -3.47 8.65 -26.61
N SER A 160 -2.30 8.63 -27.26
CA SER A 160 -1.43 7.45 -27.34
C SER A 160 -0.17 7.55 -26.46
N HIS A 161 -0.07 8.57 -25.61
CA HIS A 161 1.10 8.79 -24.74
C HIS A 161 2.44 8.99 -25.46
N HIS A 162 2.41 9.52 -26.68
CA HIS A 162 3.58 9.81 -27.52
C HIS A 162 3.87 11.31 -27.67
N ALA A 163 3.18 12.19 -26.94
CA ALA A 163 3.41 13.63 -26.99
C ALA A 163 4.75 14.07 -26.35
N GLY A 164 5.39 13.20 -25.56
CA GLY A 164 6.59 13.54 -24.79
C GLY A 164 6.33 14.49 -23.62
N LEU A 165 5.07 14.70 -23.24
CA LEU A 165 4.68 15.54 -22.11
C LEU A 165 5.05 14.89 -20.76
N VAL A 166 5.16 15.70 -19.71
CA VAL A 166 5.35 15.23 -18.33
C VAL A 166 4.23 14.28 -17.88
N ARG A 167 4.49 13.41 -16.89
CA ARG A 167 3.48 12.47 -16.38
C ARG A 167 2.30 13.20 -15.74
N GLU A 168 2.60 14.02 -14.74
CA GLU A 168 1.63 14.77 -13.93
C GLU A 168 1.71 16.28 -14.22
N PRO A 169 0.57 17.01 -14.23
CA PRO A 169 0.59 18.47 -14.28
C PRO A 169 1.05 19.06 -12.93
N PRO A 170 1.71 20.24 -12.90
CA PRO A 170 2.09 20.89 -11.63
C PRO A 170 0.93 21.17 -10.68
N VAL A 171 -0.29 21.33 -11.21
CA VAL A 171 -1.52 21.62 -10.46
C VAL A 171 -2.60 20.62 -10.87
N GLY A 172 -3.39 20.12 -9.90
CA GLY A 172 -4.52 19.22 -10.11
C GLY A 172 -4.18 17.75 -10.31
N ASN A 173 -2.92 17.38 -10.05
CA ASN A 173 -2.41 16.02 -10.12
C ASN A 173 -2.83 15.15 -8.92
N TYR A 174 -2.34 13.91 -8.92
CA TYR A 174 -2.56 12.90 -7.87
C TYR A 174 -2.00 13.28 -6.48
N PHE A 175 -1.21 14.34 -6.32
CA PHE A 175 -0.71 14.78 -5.02
C PHE A 175 -1.41 16.05 -4.52
N ASP A 176 -2.29 16.65 -5.33
CA ASP A 176 -2.89 17.96 -5.09
C ASP A 176 -4.33 17.87 -4.58
N SER A 177 -4.50 18.05 -3.27
CA SER A 177 -5.82 18.04 -2.61
C SER A 177 -6.62 19.33 -2.74
N THR A 178 -6.20 20.29 -3.57
CA THR A 178 -6.87 21.61 -3.70
C THR A 178 -8.04 21.63 -4.69
N GLU A 179 -8.32 20.50 -5.35
CA GLU A 179 -9.42 20.31 -6.30
C GLU A 179 -9.53 21.42 -7.38
N PRO A 180 -8.44 21.77 -8.08
CA PRO A 180 -8.46 22.85 -9.06
C PRO A 180 -9.27 22.47 -10.31
N SER A 181 -9.82 23.46 -11.01
CA SER A 181 -10.54 23.22 -12.27
C SER A 181 -9.62 22.69 -13.37
N LEU A 182 -10.18 21.94 -14.31
CA LEU A 182 -9.47 21.42 -15.49
C LEU A 182 -8.71 22.52 -16.26
N ALA A 183 -9.29 23.72 -16.35
CA ALA A 183 -8.63 24.88 -16.94
C ALA A 183 -7.36 25.32 -16.21
N LYS A 184 -7.37 25.33 -14.86
CA LYS A 184 -6.18 25.66 -14.05
C LYS A 184 -5.10 24.58 -14.19
N THR A 185 -5.51 23.32 -14.19
CA THR A 185 -4.64 22.16 -14.43
C THR A 185 -3.91 22.30 -15.77
N VAL A 186 -4.65 22.48 -16.88
CA VAL A 186 -4.05 22.59 -18.22
C VAL A 186 -3.17 23.84 -18.34
N LYS A 187 -3.57 24.97 -17.75
CA LYS A 187 -2.76 26.20 -17.75
C LYS A 187 -1.41 25.99 -17.05
N SER A 188 -1.36 25.18 -15.98
CA SER A 188 -0.13 24.93 -15.23
C SER A 188 0.96 24.26 -16.08
N LEU A 189 0.58 23.50 -17.11
CA LEU A 189 1.51 22.80 -18.00
C LEU A 189 2.40 23.75 -18.82
N ASN A 190 2.02 25.02 -18.99
CA ASN A 190 2.88 26.02 -19.64
C ASN A 190 4.19 26.28 -18.87
N GLN A 191 4.26 25.88 -17.60
CA GLN A 191 5.46 25.96 -16.77
C GLN A 191 6.41 24.77 -16.98
N THR A 192 5.99 23.74 -17.74
CA THR A 192 6.75 22.50 -17.97
C THR A 192 7.49 22.52 -19.31
N ALA A 193 8.32 21.50 -19.54
CA ALA A 193 8.97 21.23 -20.83
C ALA A 193 8.69 19.78 -21.27
N LEU A 194 8.71 19.52 -22.57
CA LEU A 194 8.62 18.15 -23.07
C LEU A 194 9.85 17.34 -22.63
N VAL A 195 9.59 16.14 -22.10
CA VAL A 195 10.58 15.14 -21.68
C VAL A 195 11.23 14.49 -22.91
N TYR A 196 10.41 14.13 -23.90
CA TYR A 196 10.87 13.48 -25.14
C TYR A 196 10.38 14.21 -26.38
N ALA A 197 11.07 14.01 -27.49
CA ALA A 197 10.56 14.44 -28.79
C ALA A 197 9.25 13.69 -29.09
N PRO A 198 8.19 14.37 -29.56
CA PRO A 198 6.94 13.71 -29.91
C PRO A 198 7.17 12.51 -30.85
N GLU A 199 6.41 11.44 -30.64
CA GLU A 199 6.40 10.18 -31.42
C GLU A 199 7.60 9.25 -31.20
N THR A 200 8.61 9.67 -30.46
CA THR A 200 9.85 8.87 -30.32
C THR A 200 9.80 7.83 -29.20
N LYS A 201 8.99 8.07 -28.16
CA LYS A 201 8.88 7.20 -26.97
C LYS A 201 7.49 7.30 -26.38
N ILE A 202 7.06 6.20 -25.75
CA ILE A 202 5.91 6.19 -24.85
C ILE A 202 6.32 6.87 -23.52
N LYS A 203 5.58 7.91 -23.14
CA LYS A 203 5.61 8.50 -21.80
C LYS A 203 4.18 8.65 -21.32
N TYR A 204 3.75 7.70 -20.48
CA TYR A 204 2.41 7.71 -19.88
C TYR A 204 2.16 9.05 -19.19
N SER A 205 1.07 9.71 -19.54
CA SER A 205 0.82 11.11 -19.16
C SER A 205 -0.64 11.36 -18.83
N ASN A 206 -0.93 11.54 -17.55
CA ASN A 206 -2.21 12.02 -17.06
C ASN A 206 -2.44 13.48 -17.46
N ALA A 207 -1.37 14.29 -17.44
CA ALA A 207 -1.35 15.64 -17.98
C ALA A 207 -1.83 15.68 -19.44
N GLY A 208 -1.37 14.73 -20.27
CA GLY A 208 -1.73 14.67 -21.69
C GLY A 208 -3.22 14.46 -21.90
N VAL A 209 -3.84 13.54 -21.14
CA VAL A 209 -5.28 13.28 -21.24
C VAL A 209 -6.12 14.42 -20.65
N ALA A 210 -5.62 15.14 -19.64
CA ALA A 210 -6.26 16.36 -19.17
C ALA A 210 -6.34 17.44 -20.28
N VAL A 211 -5.30 17.56 -21.11
CA VAL A 211 -5.30 18.44 -22.30
C VAL A 211 -6.34 17.97 -23.32
N VAL A 212 -6.45 16.65 -23.56
CA VAL A 212 -7.46 16.06 -24.46
C VAL A 212 -8.88 16.41 -24.00
N GLY A 213 -9.20 16.18 -22.73
CA GLY A 213 -10.52 16.51 -22.18
C GLY A 213 -10.82 18.02 -22.18
N TYR A 214 -9.81 18.87 -21.95
CA TYR A 214 -10.01 20.32 -22.03
C TYR A 214 -10.20 20.83 -23.46
N ALA A 215 -9.52 20.22 -24.44
CA ALA A 215 -9.75 20.50 -25.85
C ALA A 215 -11.18 20.15 -26.26
N LEU A 216 -11.72 19.02 -25.74
CA LEU A 216 -13.11 18.64 -25.92
C LEU A 216 -14.06 19.67 -25.30
N GLU A 217 -13.87 20.03 -24.03
CA GLU A 217 -14.67 21.06 -23.33
C GLU A 217 -14.71 22.39 -24.10
N LYS A 218 -13.56 22.87 -24.59
CA LYS A 218 -13.49 24.12 -25.37
C LYS A 218 -14.15 24.04 -26.73
N THR A 219 -13.98 22.93 -27.42
CA THR A 219 -14.57 22.74 -28.75
C THR A 219 -16.09 22.63 -28.67
N GLN A 220 -16.61 21.97 -27.62
CA GLN A 220 -18.05 21.75 -27.42
C GLN A 220 -18.73 22.88 -26.64
N LYS A 221 -17.95 23.79 -26.04
CA LYS A 221 -18.42 24.92 -25.22
C LYS A 221 -19.31 24.47 -24.05
N GLN A 222 -18.95 23.36 -23.43
CA GLN A 222 -19.70 22.75 -22.33
C GLN A 222 -18.75 22.08 -21.35
N PRO A 223 -19.03 22.12 -20.03
CA PRO A 223 -18.21 21.45 -19.04
C PRO A 223 -17.97 19.98 -19.38
N PHE A 224 -16.73 19.53 -19.21
CA PHE A 224 -16.31 18.17 -19.58
C PHE A 224 -17.24 17.06 -19.03
N ALA A 225 -17.55 17.09 -17.73
CA ALA A 225 -18.35 16.06 -17.07
C ALA A 225 -19.81 16.04 -17.58
N GLU A 226 -20.43 17.22 -17.73
CA GLU A 226 -21.78 17.35 -18.30
C GLU A 226 -21.84 16.87 -19.75
N TYR A 227 -20.81 17.19 -20.54
CA TYR A 227 -20.72 16.74 -21.92
C TYR A 227 -20.67 15.21 -22.01
N LEU A 228 -19.78 14.54 -21.26
CA LEU A 228 -19.72 13.07 -21.26
C LEU A 228 -20.99 12.42 -20.73
N LYS A 229 -21.60 12.99 -19.69
CA LYS A 229 -22.88 12.50 -19.16
C LYS A 229 -23.93 12.43 -20.26
N ARG A 230 -24.13 13.52 -20.99
CA ARG A 230 -25.17 13.61 -22.03
C ARG A 230 -24.84 12.83 -23.31
N THR A 231 -23.58 12.83 -23.75
CA THR A 231 -23.23 12.26 -25.07
C THR A 231 -22.78 10.82 -25.03
N LEU A 232 -22.43 10.30 -23.86
CA LEU A 232 -21.88 8.97 -23.71
C LEU A 232 -22.58 8.17 -22.61
N LEU A 233 -22.60 8.66 -21.36
CA LEU A 233 -23.13 7.87 -20.23
C LEU A 233 -24.64 7.63 -20.33
N GLU A 234 -25.44 8.68 -20.58
CA GLU A 234 -26.90 8.57 -20.70
C GLU A 234 -27.33 7.70 -21.91
N PRO A 235 -26.78 7.88 -23.13
CA PRO A 235 -27.08 7.02 -24.27
C PRO A 235 -26.72 5.55 -24.05
N LEU A 236 -25.66 5.27 -23.30
CA LEU A 236 -25.26 3.90 -22.92
C LEU A 236 -26.07 3.35 -21.74
N GLY A 237 -26.96 4.14 -21.14
CA GLY A 237 -27.73 3.74 -19.97
C GLY A 237 -26.88 3.59 -18.70
N MET A 238 -25.72 4.22 -18.65
CA MET A 238 -24.78 4.21 -17.52
C MET A 238 -25.22 5.21 -16.44
N ARG A 239 -26.34 4.93 -15.79
CA ARG A 239 -27.03 5.86 -14.87
C ARG A 239 -26.38 5.97 -13.48
N GLN A 240 -25.49 5.05 -13.12
CA GLN A 240 -24.74 5.04 -11.86
C GLN A 240 -23.28 5.48 -12.08
N SER A 241 -23.04 6.24 -13.16
CA SER A 241 -21.72 6.68 -13.58
C SER A 241 -21.61 8.20 -13.61
N SER A 242 -20.48 8.73 -13.17
CA SER A 242 -20.20 10.17 -13.18
C SER A 242 -18.70 10.45 -13.20
N PHE A 243 -18.31 11.63 -13.66
CA PHE A 243 -16.95 12.18 -13.53
C PHE A 243 -16.80 13.16 -12.35
N GLU A 244 -17.88 13.36 -11.61
CA GLU A 244 -17.98 14.23 -10.44
C GLU A 244 -18.67 13.47 -9.28
N PRO A 245 -18.30 13.73 -8.02
CA PRO A 245 -18.84 13.03 -6.84
C PRO A 245 -20.21 13.58 -6.42
N MET A 246 -21.20 13.37 -7.28
CA MET A 246 -22.59 13.75 -7.01
C MET A 246 -23.17 12.95 -5.83
N PRO A 247 -24.06 13.51 -4.99
CA PRO A 247 -24.63 12.80 -3.83
C PRO A 247 -25.28 11.45 -4.16
N GLU A 248 -25.92 11.32 -5.32
CA GLU A 248 -26.52 10.07 -5.81
C GLU A 248 -25.49 9.00 -6.16
N ILE A 249 -24.24 9.40 -6.43
CA ILE A 249 -23.09 8.53 -6.72
C ILE A 249 -22.36 8.19 -5.42
N THR A 250 -22.02 9.20 -4.61
CA THR A 250 -21.18 9.01 -3.41
C THR A 250 -21.85 8.22 -2.30
N LYS A 251 -23.19 8.21 -2.23
CA LYS A 251 -23.94 7.40 -1.24
C LYS A 251 -23.65 5.90 -1.30
N ASN A 252 -23.27 5.38 -2.48
CA ASN A 252 -22.96 3.97 -2.72
C ASN A 252 -21.47 3.74 -3.01
N LEU A 253 -20.62 4.76 -2.83
CA LEU A 253 -19.18 4.65 -3.05
C LEU A 253 -18.55 3.74 -2.00
N ALA A 254 -17.86 2.70 -2.44
CA ALA A 254 -17.08 1.83 -1.56
C ALA A 254 -15.96 2.61 -0.86
N LYS A 255 -15.63 2.21 0.36
CA LYS A 255 -14.39 2.62 1.04
C LYS A 255 -13.22 1.79 0.52
N ALA A 256 -12.08 2.44 0.42
CA ALA A 256 -10.86 1.85 -0.11
C ALA A 256 -9.67 2.12 0.82
N GLN A 257 -8.66 1.25 0.75
CA GLN A 257 -7.49 1.30 1.64
C GLN A 257 -6.20 1.48 0.86
N MET A 258 -5.36 2.41 1.33
CA MET A 258 -3.97 2.58 0.92
C MET A 258 -3.04 1.88 1.90
N TRP A 259 -1.80 1.68 1.48
CA TRP A 259 -0.78 1.02 2.29
C TRP A 259 0.62 1.52 1.98
N THR A 260 1.54 1.37 2.92
CA THR A 260 2.94 1.79 2.82
C THR A 260 3.86 0.61 2.55
N ALA A 261 5.06 0.84 2.02
CA ALA A 261 6.09 -0.18 1.83
C ALA A 261 6.51 -0.94 3.11
N PHE A 262 6.15 -0.43 4.29
CA PHE A 262 6.39 -1.07 5.59
C PHE A 262 5.11 -1.63 6.24
N GLY A 263 4.04 -1.82 5.46
CA GLY A 263 2.86 -2.61 5.83
C GLY A 263 1.75 -1.86 6.58
N LYS A 264 1.93 -0.57 6.88
CA LYS A 264 0.85 0.26 7.47
C LYS A 264 -0.27 0.48 6.44
N THR A 265 -1.51 0.18 6.82
CA THR A 265 -2.72 0.44 6.03
C THR A 265 -3.49 1.66 6.58
N PHE A 266 -4.15 2.41 5.70
CA PHE A 266 -4.94 3.59 6.07
C PHE A 266 -6.05 3.87 5.05
N ASP A 267 -7.04 4.66 5.44
CA ASP A 267 -8.17 5.01 4.56
C ASP A 267 -7.70 5.90 3.40
N ALA A 268 -8.18 5.58 2.20
CA ALA A 268 -7.90 6.34 1.00
C ALA A 268 -8.53 7.75 1.04
N PRO A 269 -7.84 8.80 0.57
CA PRO A 269 -8.43 10.12 0.42
C PRO A 269 -9.49 10.15 -0.69
N ASN A 270 -10.47 11.05 -0.54
CA ASN A 270 -11.65 11.13 -1.41
C ASN A 270 -11.78 12.45 -2.19
N PHE A 271 -10.78 13.32 -2.15
CA PHE A 271 -10.79 14.58 -2.90
C PHE A 271 -10.72 14.37 -4.42
N GLN A 272 -11.19 15.37 -5.16
CA GLN A 272 -11.22 15.39 -6.62
C GLN A 272 -9.91 15.85 -7.24
N PHE A 273 -9.57 15.25 -8.37
CA PHE A 273 -8.44 15.69 -9.18
C PHE A 273 -8.83 16.77 -10.18
N GLY A 274 -7.91 17.69 -10.43
CA GLY A 274 -8.01 18.62 -11.57
C GLY A 274 -7.74 17.95 -12.92
N ILE A 275 -7.44 16.65 -12.94
CA ILE A 275 -7.26 15.80 -14.12
C ILE A 275 -8.46 14.85 -14.35
N ALA A 276 -9.69 15.34 -14.13
CA ALA A 276 -10.91 14.53 -14.29
C ALA A 276 -10.97 13.64 -15.56
N PRO A 277 -10.56 14.12 -16.75
CA PRO A 277 -10.53 13.29 -17.97
C PRO A 277 -9.61 12.07 -17.89
N ALA A 278 -8.61 12.09 -17.01
CA ALA A 278 -7.60 11.04 -16.90
C ALA A 278 -7.91 10.00 -15.82
N GLY A 279 -8.72 10.31 -14.79
CA GLY A 279 -8.80 9.43 -13.62
C GLY A 279 -9.97 9.60 -12.64
N SER A 280 -10.99 10.42 -12.94
CA SER A 280 -12.06 10.75 -11.97
C SER A 280 -13.41 10.08 -12.22
N MET A 281 -13.48 8.98 -12.98
CA MET A 281 -14.75 8.26 -13.15
C MET A 281 -15.12 7.45 -11.91
N TYR A 282 -16.38 7.61 -11.51
CA TYR A 282 -17.13 6.80 -10.55
C TYR A 282 -18.12 5.96 -11.33
N THR A 283 -18.20 4.65 -11.08
CA THR A 283 -19.09 3.74 -11.82
C THR A 283 -19.30 2.43 -11.06
N THR A 284 -20.26 1.63 -11.51
CA THR A 284 -20.39 0.21 -11.14
C THR A 284 -19.77 -0.68 -12.22
N THR A 285 -19.53 -1.96 -11.88
CA THR A 285 -19.13 -2.96 -12.87
C THR A 285 -20.22 -3.20 -13.93
N GLY A 286 -21.50 -3.10 -13.54
CA GLY A 286 -22.64 -3.22 -14.45
C GLY A 286 -22.71 -2.10 -15.49
N ASP A 287 -22.39 -0.87 -15.12
CA ASP A 287 -22.31 0.24 -16.07
C ASP A 287 -21.12 0.08 -17.02
N LEU A 288 -19.96 -0.39 -16.54
CA LEU A 288 -18.82 -0.72 -17.41
C LEU A 288 -19.13 -1.88 -18.37
N ALA A 289 -19.99 -2.83 -17.99
CA ALA A 289 -20.45 -3.89 -18.88
C ALA A 289 -21.20 -3.33 -20.09
N LYS A 290 -22.08 -2.34 -19.88
CA LYS A 290 -22.80 -1.66 -20.97
C LYS A 290 -21.85 -0.97 -21.94
N PHE A 291 -20.79 -0.36 -21.40
CA PHE A 291 -19.72 0.20 -22.21
C PHE A 291 -19.01 -0.87 -23.06
N VAL A 292 -18.64 -2.01 -22.47
CA VAL A 292 -18.01 -3.13 -23.19
C VAL A 292 -18.93 -3.69 -24.29
N SER A 293 -20.21 -3.94 -23.99
CA SER A 293 -21.18 -4.40 -24.99
C SER A 293 -21.37 -3.41 -26.14
N ALA A 294 -21.27 -2.10 -25.87
CA ALA A 294 -21.29 -1.08 -26.90
C ALA A 294 -20.04 -1.10 -27.79
N LEU A 295 -18.87 -1.46 -27.25
CA LEU A 295 -17.66 -1.70 -28.07
C LEU A 295 -17.90 -2.87 -29.05
N PHE A 296 -18.49 -3.97 -28.58
CA PHE A 296 -18.79 -5.13 -29.44
C PHE A 296 -19.85 -4.81 -30.50
N ALA A 297 -20.89 -4.06 -30.14
CA ALA A 297 -21.91 -3.63 -31.09
C ALA A 297 -21.31 -2.74 -32.19
N ALA A 298 -20.39 -1.83 -31.83
CA ALA A 298 -19.69 -0.97 -32.78
C ALA A 298 -18.71 -1.76 -33.67
N GLU A 299 -17.96 -2.69 -33.10
CA GLU A 299 -17.07 -3.60 -33.87
C GLU A 299 -17.88 -4.36 -34.92
N SER A 300 -19.05 -4.90 -34.55
CA SER A 300 -19.92 -5.64 -35.46
C SER A 300 -20.67 -4.75 -36.47
N GLY A 301 -20.49 -3.42 -36.43
CA GLY A 301 -21.14 -2.49 -37.35
C GLY A 301 -22.65 -2.34 -37.11
N ALA A 302 -23.12 -2.48 -35.87
CA ALA A 302 -24.55 -2.38 -35.55
C ALA A 302 -25.12 -1.00 -35.96
N PRO A 303 -26.33 -0.93 -36.57
CA PRO A 303 -26.89 0.32 -37.09
C PRO A 303 -27.06 1.46 -36.08
N ASN A 304 -27.22 1.11 -34.79
CA ASN A 304 -27.41 2.06 -33.69
C ASN A 304 -26.18 2.13 -32.76
N ALA A 305 -25.00 1.68 -33.22
CA ALA A 305 -23.78 1.79 -32.46
C ALA A 305 -23.42 3.26 -32.19
N ILE A 306 -22.84 3.52 -31.01
CA ILE A 306 -22.49 4.88 -30.57
C ILE A 306 -21.32 5.52 -31.34
N PHE A 307 -20.60 4.74 -32.15
CA PHE A 307 -19.57 5.18 -33.11
C PHE A 307 -19.36 4.10 -34.18
N LYS A 308 -18.74 4.47 -35.30
CA LYS A 308 -18.48 3.56 -36.44
C LYS A 308 -17.38 2.54 -36.16
N ARG A 309 -17.44 1.39 -36.84
CA ARG A 309 -16.41 0.35 -36.80
C ARG A 309 -15.02 0.90 -37.14
N GLU A 310 -14.92 1.75 -38.16
CA GLU A 310 -13.63 2.33 -38.59
C GLU A 310 -13.00 3.22 -37.52
N THR A 311 -13.83 3.94 -36.76
CA THR A 311 -13.40 4.77 -35.63
C THR A 311 -12.78 3.89 -34.55
N LEU A 312 -13.41 2.75 -34.23
CA LEU A 312 -12.93 1.81 -33.23
C LEU A 312 -11.63 1.12 -33.66
N GLU A 313 -11.54 0.66 -34.90
CA GLU A 313 -10.33 0.05 -35.44
C GLU A 313 -9.14 1.04 -35.45
N ALA A 314 -9.39 2.33 -35.65
CA ALA A 314 -8.36 3.36 -35.51
C ALA A 314 -7.86 3.49 -34.05
N MET A 315 -8.74 3.31 -33.06
CA MET A 315 -8.38 3.31 -31.64
C MET A 315 -7.63 2.03 -31.23
N TRP A 316 -7.94 0.89 -31.85
CA TRP A 316 -7.31 -0.41 -31.58
C TRP A 316 -6.11 -0.73 -32.47
N LYS A 317 -5.55 0.29 -33.13
CA LYS A 317 -4.30 0.19 -33.87
C LYS A 317 -3.14 0.71 -33.03
N PRO A 318 -2.02 -0.02 -32.88
CA PRO A 318 -0.82 0.51 -32.24
C PRO A 318 -0.36 1.81 -32.93
N GLN A 319 -0.20 2.87 -32.15
CA GLN A 319 0.24 4.18 -32.66
C GLN A 319 1.76 4.26 -32.59
N PHE A 320 2.38 4.84 -33.63
CA PHE A 320 3.84 5.06 -33.72
C PHE A 320 4.70 3.78 -33.52
N ALA A 321 4.11 2.61 -33.78
CA ALA A 321 4.79 1.32 -33.70
C ALA A 321 5.45 0.93 -35.04
N ALA A 322 6.35 -0.06 -34.99
CA ALA A 322 6.94 -0.65 -36.19
C ALA A 322 5.85 -1.29 -37.08
N ALA A 323 6.08 -1.32 -38.39
CA ALA A 323 5.13 -1.91 -39.33
C ALA A 323 4.86 -3.39 -39.00
N GLY A 324 3.58 -3.76 -38.89
CA GLY A 324 3.14 -5.12 -38.56
C GLY A 324 3.04 -5.42 -37.06
N GLU A 325 3.49 -4.51 -36.19
CA GLU A 325 3.30 -4.64 -34.75
C GLU A 325 1.80 -4.61 -34.39
N LYS A 326 1.39 -5.53 -33.52
CA LYS A 326 -0.01 -5.69 -33.08
C LYS A 326 -0.20 -5.30 -31.62
N ASN A 327 0.89 -5.31 -30.84
CA ASN A 327 0.87 -4.96 -29.42
C ASN A 327 1.33 -3.51 -29.21
N GLY A 328 0.88 -2.88 -28.14
CA GLY A 328 1.31 -1.52 -27.79
C GLY A 328 0.18 -0.65 -27.27
N ILE A 329 0.24 0.64 -27.56
CA ILE A 329 -0.76 1.62 -27.13
C ILE A 329 -1.49 2.14 -28.37
N GLY A 330 -2.81 1.99 -28.34
CA GLY A 330 -3.73 2.58 -29.31
C GLY A 330 -4.07 4.02 -28.96
N LEU A 331 -5.27 4.45 -29.34
CA LEU A 331 -5.85 5.70 -28.82
C LEU A 331 -6.67 5.33 -27.59
N GLY A 332 -6.14 5.59 -26.41
CA GLY A 332 -6.78 5.26 -25.13
C GLY A 332 -6.69 3.79 -24.70
N PHE A 333 -6.48 2.81 -25.59
CA PHE A 333 -6.41 1.38 -25.24
C PHE A 333 -4.99 0.83 -25.20
N PHE A 334 -4.72 -0.09 -24.27
CA PHE A 334 -3.59 -1.01 -24.38
C PHE A 334 -3.98 -2.21 -25.24
N LEU A 335 -3.05 -2.65 -26.07
CA LEU A 335 -3.23 -3.70 -27.06
C LEU A 335 -2.21 -4.81 -26.79
N SER A 336 -2.70 -6.03 -26.64
CA SER A 336 -1.90 -7.20 -26.36
C SER A 336 -2.51 -8.46 -26.99
N ASP A 337 -1.86 -9.60 -26.79
CA ASP A 337 -2.32 -10.91 -27.22
C ASP A 337 -2.59 -11.79 -25.99
N LEU A 338 -3.71 -12.49 -25.99
CA LEU A 338 -4.04 -13.51 -24.99
C LEU A 338 -4.23 -14.85 -25.70
N ASP A 339 -3.18 -15.69 -25.66
CA ASP A 339 -3.17 -17.03 -26.26
C ASP A 339 -3.60 -17.04 -27.76
N GLY A 340 -3.17 -16.04 -28.53
CA GLY A 340 -3.49 -15.87 -29.95
C GLY A 340 -4.72 -15.01 -30.25
N HIS A 341 -5.42 -14.53 -29.22
CA HIS A 341 -6.59 -13.66 -29.34
C HIS A 341 -6.21 -12.20 -29.11
N ARG A 342 -6.66 -11.31 -30.00
CA ARG A 342 -6.49 -9.86 -29.84
C ARG A 342 -7.13 -9.43 -28.52
N LYS A 343 -6.36 -8.80 -27.64
CA LYS A 343 -6.85 -8.25 -26.36
C LYS A 343 -6.74 -6.73 -26.38
N VAL A 344 -7.86 -6.07 -26.07
CA VAL A 344 -7.92 -4.62 -25.85
C VAL A 344 -8.29 -4.37 -24.40
N GLU A 345 -7.55 -3.49 -23.74
CA GLU A 345 -7.70 -3.34 -22.30
C GLU A 345 -7.29 -1.97 -21.76
N HIS A 346 -7.72 -1.69 -20.54
CA HIS A 346 -7.19 -0.59 -19.75
C HIS A 346 -7.26 -0.90 -18.26
N GLY A 347 -6.14 -0.74 -17.57
CA GLY A 347 -6.07 -0.81 -16.11
C GLY A 347 -6.34 0.55 -15.45
N GLY A 348 -6.81 0.55 -14.22
CA GLY A 348 -7.03 1.76 -13.43
C GLY A 348 -6.44 1.62 -12.04
N ALA A 349 -5.83 2.68 -11.53
CA ALA A 349 -5.41 2.79 -10.14
C ALA A 349 -5.74 4.20 -9.65
N VAL A 350 -6.38 4.32 -8.49
CA VAL A 350 -6.64 5.59 -7.82
C VAL A 350 -6.95 5.33 -6.36
N TYR A 351 -6.16 5.90 -5.44
CA TYR A 351 -6.36 5.87 -3.98
C TYR A 351 -7.14 4.67 -3.46
N GLY A 352 -6.47 3.54 -3.31
CA GLY A 352 -7.10 2.36 -2.74
C GLY A 352 -7.97 1.57 -3.72
N PHE A 353 -8.17 2.01 -4.96
CA PHE A 353 -8.88 1.25 -5.98
C PHE A 353 -7.94 0.77 -7.07
N ALA A 354 -8.09 -0.49 -7.47
CA ALA A 354 -7.50 -1.03 -8.69
C ALA A 354 -8.60 -1.59 -9.58
N THR A 355 -8.49 -1.39 -10.89
CA THR A 355 -9.47 -1.84 -11.88
C THR A 355 -8.76 -2.48 -13.06
N GLN A 356 -9.36 -3.51 -13.64
CA GLN A 356 -9.03 -4.04 -14.95
C GLN A 356 -10.30 -4.12 -15.79
N LEU A 357 -10.27 -3.54 -16.98
CA LEU A 357 -11.24 -3.80 -18.05
C LEU A 357 -10.48 -4.43 -19.20
N SER A 358 -10.82 -5.66 -19.56
CA SER A 358 -10.20 -6.40 -20.68
C SER A 358 -11.28 -7.00 -21.57
N ALA A 359 -11.06 -6.95 -22.88
CA ALA A 359 -11.96 -7.52 -23.87
C ALA A 359 -11.20 -8.20 -25.00
N LEU A 360 -11.77 -9.30 -25.49
CA LEU A 360 -11.40 -9.98 -26.73
C LEU A 360 -12.47 -9.62 -27.77
N PRO A 361 -12.27 -8.56 -28.58
CA PRO A 361 -13.31 -8.06 -29.46
C PRO A 361 -13.73 -9.07 -30.52
N ASP A 362 -12.80 -9.87 -31.04
CA ASP A 362 -13.08 -10.85 -32.10
C ASP A 362 -13.91 -12.04 -31.58
N ASP A 363 -13.80 -12.34 -30.28
CA ASP A 363 -14.58 -13.35 -29.57
C ASP A 363 -15.81 -12.76 -28.85
N LYS A 364 -15.92 -11.43 -28.80
CA LYS A 364 -16.93 -10.70 -28.02
C LYS A 364 -16.98 -11.11 -26.55
N LEU A 365 -15.81 -11.31 -25.94
CA LEU A 365 -15.70 -11.66 -24.52
C LEU A 365 -15.14 -10.48 -23.74
N GLY A 366 -15.76 -10.13 -22.63
CA GLY A 366 -15.37 -8.99 -21.81
C GLY A 366 -15.33 -9.33 -20.32
N VAL A 367 -14.36 -8.77 -19.61
CA VAL A 367 -14.22 -8.93 -18.16
C VAL A 367 -13.90 -7.60 -17.51
N ILE A 368 -14.61 -7.31 -16.43
CA ILE A 368 -14.34 -6.18 -15.54
C ILE A 368 -14.05 -6.70 -14.14
N VAL A 369 -12.94 -6.27 -13.55
CA VAL A 369 -12.55 -6.59 -12.17
C VAL A 369 -12.17 -5.30 -11.45
N VAL A 370 -12.72 -5.09 -10.26
CA VAL A 370 -12.37 -3.97 -9.37
C VAL A 370 -12.00 -4.50 -7.99
N ALA A 371 -10.96 -3.95 -7.37
CA ALA A 371 -10.55 -4.24 -5.99
C ALA A 371 -10.38 -2.95 -5.18
N THR A 372 -10.64 -3.00 -3.87
CA THR A 372 -10.58 -1.83 -2.95
C THR A 372 -9.33 -1.82 -2.06
N LYS A 373 -8.19 -2.21 -2.66
CA LYS A 373 -6.85 -1.99 -2.08
C LYS A 373 -5.92 -1.35 -3.10
N ASP A 374 -5.11 -0.39 -2.66
CA ASP A 374 -4.23 0.39 -3.53
C ASP A 374 -3.21 -0.51 -4.24
N PHE A 375 -2.92 -0.17 -5.50
CA PHE A 375 -1.94 -0.87 -6.33
C PHE A 375 -2.15 -2.41 -6.38
N SER A 376 -3.40 -2.87 -6.40
CA SER A 376 -3.77 -4.29 -6.55
C SER A 376 -3.99 -4.73 -8.01
N ASN A 377 -3.41 -4.00 -8.97
CA ASN A 377 -3.59 -4.22 -10.41
C ASN A 377 -3.09 -5.58 -10.90
N GLY A 378 -2.05 -6.15 -10.29
CA GLY A 378 -1.57 -7.49 -10.64
C GLY A 378 -2.65 -8.54 -10.36
N VAL A 379 -3.37 -8.41 -9.26
CA VAL A 379 -4.48 -9.31 -8.92
C VAL A 379 -5.65 -9.13 -9.88
N THR A 380 -6.07 -7.88 -10.16
CA THR A 380 -7.21 -7.64 -11.06
C THR A 380 -6.91 -8.11 -12.49
N THR A 381 -5.70 -7.91 -12.99
CA THR A 381 -5.25 -8.44 -14.29
C THR A 381 -5.24 -9.97 -14.31
N ARG A 382 -4.70 -10.64 -13.29
CA ARG A 382 -4.70 -12.11 -13.22
C ARG A 382 -6.10 -12.70 -13.21
N ILE A 383 -7.02 -12.11 -12.45
CA ILE A 383 -8.41 -12.54 -12.41
C ILE A 383 -9.06 -12.35 -13.80
N ALA A 384 -8.83 -11.21 -14.45
CA ALA A 384 -9.39 -10.93 -15.77
C ALA A 384 -8.85 -11.89 -16.85
N ASP A 385 -7.55 -12.13 -16.88
CA ASP A 385 -6.92 -13.06 -17.83
C ASP A 385 -7.36 -14.51 -17.57
N ALA A 386 -7.44 -14.94 -16.30
CA ALA A 386 -7.96 -16.26 -15.95
C ALA A 386 -9.42 -16.43 -16.38
N ALA A 387 -10.24 -15.38 -16.23
CA ALA A 387 -11.64 -15.40 -16.65
C ALA A 387 -11.77 -15.51 -18.17
N LEU A 388 -11.04 -14.71 -18.95
CA LEU A 388 -11.07 -14.77 -20.42
C LEU A 388 -10.62 -16.13 -20.94
N LYS A 389 -9.52 -16.69 -20.41
CA LYS A 389 -9.03 -18.03 -20.77
C LYS A 389 -10.05 -19.12 -20.44
N ALA A 390 -10.70 -19.02 -19.29
CA ALA A 390 -11.74 -19.96 -18.88
C ALA A 390 -12.99 -19.88 -19.77
N MET A 391 -13.45 -18.67 -20.09
CA MET A 391 -14.59 -18.46 -21.00
C MET A 391 -14.30 -19.02 -22.40
N LEU A 392 -13.10 -18.78 -22.95
CA LEU A 392 -12.67 -19.36 -24.24
C LEU A 392 -12.67 -20.89 -24.19
N ALA A 393 -12.10 -21.48 -23.13
CA ALA A 393 -12.04 -22.92 -22.97
C ALA A 393 -13.43 -23.55 -22.88
N GLU A 394 -14.32 -23.00 -22.03
CA GLU A 394 -15.66 -23.53 -21.82
C GLU A 394 -16.53 -23.36 -23.07
N ARG A 395 -16.42 -22.22 -23.78
CA ARG A 395 -17.09 -22.02 -25.09
C ARG A 395 -16.60 -23.03 -26.14
N ALA A 396 -15.34 -23.42 -26.09
CA ALA A 396 -14.76 -24.44 -26.97
C ALA A 396 -15.02 -25.89 -26.49
N GLY A 397 -15.78 -26.10 -25.40
CA GLY A 397 -16.04 -27.43 -24.82
C GLY A 397 -14.79 -28.09 -24.22
N LYS A 398 -13.75 -27.30 -23.91
CA LYS A 398 -12.50 -27.75 -23.30
C LYS A 398 -12.56 -27.62 -21.78
N THR A 399 -11.67 -28.34 -21.10
CA THR A 399 -11.50 -28.20 -19.65
C THR A 399 -11.06 -26.78 -19.30
N VAL A 400 -11.73 -26.17 -18.31
CA VAL A 400 -11.37 -24.85 -17.79
C VAL A 400 -9.97 -24.90 -17.17
N PRO A 401 -9.01 -24.08 -17.64
CA PRO A 401 -7.67 -24.02 -17.07
C PRO A 401 -7.71 -23.50 -15.64
N GLN A 402 -6.88 -24.08 -14.77
CA GLN A 402 -6.73 -23.60 -13.40
C GLN A 402 -5.63 -22.53 -13.35
N PRO A 403 -5.88 -21.35 -12.76
CA PRO A 403 -4.86 -20.35 -12.54
C PRO A 403 -3.82 -20.89 -11.56
N GLU A 404 -2.56 -20.50 -11.75
CA GLU A 404 -1.51 -20.87 -10.81
C GLU A 404 -1.75 -20.25 -9.44
N THR A 405 -1.40 -21.00 -8.41
CA THR A 405 -1.56 -20.56 -7.04
C THR A 405 -0.30 -20.84 -6.23
N THR A 406 -0.02 -20.00 -5.24
CA THR A 406 1.27 -19.99 -4.55
C THR A 406 1.11 -20.21 -3.04
N LEU A 407 2.17 -20.67 -2.39
CA LEU A 407 2.22 -20.84 -0.93
C LEU A 407 3.20 -19.84 -0.31
N PRO A 408 3.08 -19.52 0.99
CA PRO A 408 4.14 -18.79 1.68
C PRO A 408 5.51 -19.46 1.52
N VAL A 409 6.58 -18.67 1.55
CA VAL A 409 7.95 -19.19 1.62
C VAL A 409 8.18 -19.78 3.01
N ASP A 410 8.88 -20.91 3.10
CA ASP A 410 9.29 -21.44 4.40
C ASP A 410 10.17 -20.40 5.13
N PRO A 411 9.86 -20.03 6.39
CA PRO A 411 10.60 -18.98 7.09
C PRO A 411 12.09 -19.29 7.29
N ASN A 412 12.48 -20.57 7.43
CA ASN A 412 13.90 -20.92 7.56
C ASN A 412 14.61 -20.79 6.22
N LEU A 413 13.94 -21.17 5.13
CA LEU A 413 14.42 -20.92 3.79
C LEU A 413 14.57 -19.42 3.53
N ALA A 414 13.56 -18.61 3.86
CA ALA A 414 13.59 -17.16 3.70
C ALA A 414 14.82 -16.55 4.40
N LYS A 415 15.05 -16.90 5.67
CA LYS A 415 16.24 -16.48 6.44
C LYS A 415 17.54 -16.98 5.84
N LYS A 416 17.58 -18.24 5.38
CA LYS A 416 18.77 -18.84 4.75
C LYS A 416 19.13 -18.12 3.44
N ILE A 417 18.13 -17.71 2.66
CA ILE A 417 18.34 -17.14 1.34
C ILE A 417 18.39 -15.61 1.30
N ALA A 418 17.91 -14.89 2.32
CA ALA A 418 17.98 -13.43 2.40
C ALA A 418 19.41 -12.89 2.28
N GLY A 419 19.62 -11.84 1.48
CA GLY A 419 20.91 -11.21 1.25
C GLY A 419 21.03 -10.58 -0.13
N ARG A 420 22.21 -10.01 -0.42
CA ARG A 420 22.51 -9.37 -1.70
C ARG A 420 23.01 -10.37 -2.73
N TYR A 421 22.51 -10.25 -3.95
CA TYR A 421 22.87 -11.07 -5.09
C TYR A 421 23.35 -10.21 -6.26
N THR A 422 24.36 -10.68 -6.99
CA THR A 422 24.90 -9.98 -8.17
C THR A 422 25.19 -10.96 -9.30
N GLY A 423 24.89 -10.54 -10.53
CA GLY A 423 25.15 -11.28 -11.76
C GLY A 423 25.27 -10.29 -12.92
N GLY A 424 26.44 -10.27 -13.59
CA GLY A 424 26.74 -9.23 -14.58
C GLY A 424 26.72 -7.83 -13.96
N ASP A 425 25.95 -6.93 -14.56
CA ASP A 425 25.71 -5.55 -14.12
C ASP A 425 24.45 -5.41 -13.22
N LYS A 426 23.75 -6.52 -12.96
CA LYS A 426 22.51 -6.55 -12.21
C LYS A 426 22.74 -7.01 -10.78
N SER A 427 22.04 -6.37 -9.86
CA SER A 427 22.03 -6.73 -8.44
C SER A 427 20.64 -6.53 -7.84
N PHE A 428 20.31 -7.37 -6.87
CA PHE A 428 19.10 -7.26 -6.08
C PHE A 428 19.34 -7.75 -4.65
N ASP A 429 18.49 -7.30 -3.74
CA ASP A 429 18.42 -7.82 -2.38
C ASP A 429 17.21 -8.74 -2.25
N LEU A 430 17.41 -9.93 -1.68
CA LEU A 430 16.34 -10.71 -1.07
C LEU A 430 16.22 -10.29 0.39
N ILE A 431 15.05 -9.80 0.78
CA ILE A 431 14.81 -9.17 2.07
C ILE A 431 13.86 -10.06 2.86
N GLU A 432 14.29 -10.51 4.04
CA GLU A 432 13.44 -11.26 4.98
C GLU A 432 12.87 -10.32 6.04
N LYS A 433 11.54 -10.37 6.22
CA LYS A 433 10.80 -9.58 7.21
C LYS A 433 9.77 -10.47 7.89
N GLY A 434 10.05 -10.90 9.12
CA GLY A 434 9.07 -11.62 9.94
C GLY A 434 8.63 -12.97 9.35
N GLY A 435 9.52 -13.67 8.66
CA GLY A 435 9.27 -14.93 7.97
C GLY A 435 8.82 -14.79 6.52
N ASN A 436 8.51 -13.57 6.06
CA ASN A 436 8.19 -13.29 4.66
C ASN A 436 9.45 -12.92 3.88
N LEU A 437 9.45 -13.20 2.59
CA LEU A 437 10.57 -12.89 1.69
C LEU A 437 10.10 -11.97 0.57
N SER A 438 10.88 -10.93 0.26
CA SER A 438 10.67 -10.05 -0.89
C SER A 438 11.95 -9.87 -1.70
N ILE A 439 11.81 -9.41 -2.94
CA ILE A 439 12.93 -9.04 -3.82
C ILE A 439 12.87 -7.54 -4.13
N LEU A 440 14.01 -6.87 -4.07
CA LEU A 440 14.16 -5.48 -4.51
C LEU A 440 15.42 -5.32 -5.36
N ASN A 441 15.23 -4.86 -6.61
CA ASN A 441 16.34 -4.59 -7.52
C ASN A 441 17.10 -3.33 -7.07
N LEU A 442 18.44 -3.38 -7.07
CA LEU A 442 19.27 -2.21 -6.71
C LEU A 442 19.24 -1.11 -7.78
N SER A 443 18.67 -1.40 -8.95
CA SER A 443 18.35 -0.41 -9.98
C SER A 443 16.97 0.24 -9.80
N GLY A 444 16.24 -0.08 -8.72
CA GLY A 444 14.95 0.51 -8.37
C GLY A 444 13.71 -0.34 -8.70
N GLY A 445 12.53 0.27 -8.65
CA GLY A 445 11.23 -0.36 -8.82
C GLY A 445 10.58 -0.76 -7.49
N TYR A 446 9.84 -1.87 -7.48
CA TYR A 446 9.01 -2.25 -6.35
C TYR A 446 9.67 -3.33 -5.49
N GLU A 447 9.58 -3.20 -4.17
CA GLU A 447 9.85 -4.32 -3.26
C GLU A 447 8.72 -5.34 -3.42
N THR A 448 9.04 -6.50 -3.99
CA THR A 448 8.03 -7.47 -4.45
C THR A 448 8.05 -8.74 -3.61
N PRO A 449 6.95 -9.08 -2.91
CA PRO A 449 6.82 -10.36 -2.22
C PRO A 449 7.11 -11.58 -3.10
N LEU A 450 7.85 -12.53 -2.55
CA LEU A 450 8.10 -13.85 -3.12
C LEU A 450 7.24 -14.91 -2.43
N ARG A 451 6.75 -15.86 -3.21
CA ARG A 451 5.97 -17.00 -2.75
C ARG A 451 6.46 -18.28 -3.41
N SER A 452 6.22 -19.41 -2.76
CA SER A 452 6.58 -20.74 -3.25
C SER A 452 5.63 -21.18 -4.37
N LEU A 453 6.18 -21.70 -5.46
CA LEU A 453 5.46 -22.38 -6.53
C LEU A 453 6.24 -23.62 -6.98
N GLY A 454 5.75 -24.79 -6.56
CA GLY A 454 6.49 -26.06 -6.72
C GLY A 454 7.86 -25.97 -6.04
N ASP A 455 8.91 -26.34 -6.76
CA ASP A 455 10.30 -26.29 -6.30
C ASP A 455 10.99 -24.93 -6.55
N SER A 456 10.22 -23.90 -6.94
CA SER A 456 10.72 -22.57 -7.26
C SER A 456 10.03 -21.49 -6.43
N LEU A 457 10.58 -20.28 -6.46
CA LEU A 457 9.93 -19.09 -5.95
C LEU A 457 9.36 -18.28 -7.13
N VAL A 458 8.33 -17.48 -6.86
CA VAL A 458 7.75 -16.54 -7.81
C VAL A 458 7.43 -15.24 -7.11
N THR A 459 7.63 -14.11 -7.78
CA THR A 459 6.97 -12.86 -7.40
C THR A 459 5.45 -13.02 -7.42
N ASP A 460 4.80 -12.74 -6.30
CA ASP A 460 3.34 -12.77 -6.17
C ASP A 460 2.91 -11.70 -5.16
N ALA A 461 2.55 -10.53 -5.69
CA ALA A 461 2.24 -9.32 -4.98
C ALA A 461 0.91 -8.73 -5.48
N PRO A 462 0.28 -7.79 -4.74
CA PRO A 462 -0.92 -7.10 -5.21
C PRO A 462 -0.78 -6.51 -6.63
N PHE A 463 0.39 -5.99 -6.99
CA PHE A 463 0.65 -5.30 -8.26
C PHE A 463 1.33 -6.15 -9.34
N THR A 464 1.84 -7.34 -9.03
CA THR A 464 2.59 -8.15 -10.02
C THR A 464 2.62 -9.63 -9.69
N PHE A 465 2.77 -10.45 -10.73
CA PHE A 465 2.95 -11.89 -10.63
C PHE A 465 3.82 -12.42 -11.77
N GLY A 466 4.61 -13.46 -11.51
CA GLY A 466 5.13 -14.33 -12.56
C GLY A 466 6.63 -14.36 -12.78
N THR A 467 7.43 -13.48 -12.16
CA THR A 467 8.90 -13.60 -12.21
C THR A 467 9.34 -14.82 -11.41
N ARG A 468 9.80 -15.86 -12.10
CA ARG A 468 10.27 -17.11 -11.50
C ARG A 468 11.71 -16.98 -11.04
N ILE A 469 11.98 -17.52 -9.86
CA ILE A 469 13.29 -17.52 -9.22
C ILE A 469 13.60 -18.96 -8.80
N ALA A 470 14.61 -19.55 -9.43
CA ALA A 470 15.08 -20.89 -9.09
C ALA A 470 16.31 -20.80 -8.18
N LEU A 471 16.37 -21.68 -7.19
CA LEU A 471 17.53 -21.81 -6.31
C LEU A 471 18.59 -22.70 -6.96
N LYS A 472 19.87 -22.29 -6.90
CA LYS A 472 21.00 -23.04 -7.44
C LYS A 472 22.07 -23.24 -6.36
N GLY A 473 22.07 -24.40 -5.72
CA GLY A 473 22.93 -24.67 -4.57
C GLY A 473 22.58 -23.77 -3.38
N GLU A 474 23.55 -23.50 -2.50
CA GLU A 474 23.31 -22.71 -1.28
C GLU A 474 23.41 -21.19 -1.48
N SER A 475 24.06 -20.74 -2.54
CA SER A 475 24.43 -19.33 -2.75
C SER A 475 24.04 -18.77 -4.11
N GLY A 476 23.52 -19.60 -5.02
CA GLY A 476 23.14 -19.19 -6.37
C GLY A 476 21.63 -19.02 -6.53
N ILE A 477 21.24 -18.05 -7.34
CA ILE A 477 19.87 -17.84 -7.80
C ILE A 477 19.86 -17.74 -9.32
N VAL A 478 18.81 -18.27 -9.96
CA VAL A 478 18.59 -18.15 -11.40
C VAL A 478 17.26 -17.45 -11.66
N ILE A 479 17.28 -16.40 -12.49
CA ILE A 479 16.10 -15.67 -12.96
C ILE A 479 16.18 -15.63 -14.50
N GLY A 480 15.22 -16.26 -15.18
CA GLY A 480 15.31 -16.45 -16.62
C GLY A 480 16.56 -17.26 -17.00
N SER A 481 17.40 -16.69 -17.87
CA SER A 481 18.70 -17.28 -18.26
C SER A 481 19.88 -16.79 -17.42
N GLU A 482 19.66 -15.85 -16.49
CA GLU A 482 20.72 -15.18 -15.74
C GLU A 482 20.99 -15.88 -14.41
N THR A 483 22.26 -16.00 -14.03
CA THR A 483 22.69 -16.55 -12.73
C THR A 483 23.27 -15.45 -11.86
N PHE A 484 22.85 -15.43 -10.60
CA PHE A 484 23.27 -14.48 -9.58
C PHE A 484 23.90 -15.21 -8.41
N ASN A 485 24.98 -14.64 -7.86
CA ASN A 485 25.67 -15.17 -6.70
C ASN A 485 25.50 -14.24 -5.51
N ARG A 486 25.30 -14.83 -4.33
CA ARG A 486 25.28 -14.10 -3.06
C ARG A 486 26.61 -13.39 -2.83
N VAL A 487 26.56 -12.13 -2.43
CA VAL A 487 27.72 -11.32 -2.03
C VAL A 487 27.57 -10.82 -0.60
N ALA A 488 28.69 -10.71 0.12
CA ALA A 488 28.69 -10.17 1.47
C ALA A 488 28.53 -8.65 1.43
N VAL A 489 27.69 -8.11 2.32
CA VAL A 489 27.51 -6.66 2.51
C VAL A 489 28.09 -6.30 3.89
N GLY A 490 29.17 -5.51 3.90
CA GLY A 490 29.80 -5.05 5.13
C GLY A 490 29.04 -3.90 5.80
N LYS A 491 29.56 -3.42 6.93
CA LYS A 491 29.06 -2.22 7.61
C LYS A 491 29.12 -1.01 6.63
N PRO A 492 28.00 -0.33 6.36
CA PRO A 492 27.98 0.84 5.48
C PRO A 492 28.84 1.99 5.98
N ALA A 493 29.39 2.79 5.06
CA ALA A 493 30.01 4.06 5.39
C ALA A 493 28.92 5.09 5.80
N PRO A 494 29.28 6.13 6.58
CA PRO A 494 28.38 7.26 6.81
C PRO A 494 27.99 7.93 5.49
N ALA A 495 26.73 8.39 5.41
CA ALA A 495 26.26 9.16 4.25
C ALA A 495 27.07 10.46 4.06
N PRO A 496 27.31 10.90 2.82
CA PRO A 496 27.93 12.19 2.54
C PRO A 496 27.23 13.36 3.24
N GLU A 497 27.99 14.25 3.86
CA GLU A 497 27.46 15.36 4.66
C GLU A 497 26.51 16.27 3.86
N LYS A 498 26.83 16.53 2.59
CA LYS A 498 26.01 17.32 1.66
C LYS A 498 24.58 16.81 1.48
N TRP A 499 24.33 15.52 1.70
CA TRP A 499 23.02 14.90 1.58
C TRP A 499 22.22 14.87 2.88
N ARG A 500 22.87 15.11 4.04
CA ARG A 500 22.19 15.07 5.35
C ARG A 500 20.98 16.00 5.40
N GLY A 501 21.10 17.20 4.84
CA GLY A 501 20.01 18.17 4.73
C GLY A 501 18.92 17.82 3.71
N LEU A 502 19.12 16.82 2.85
CA LEU A 502 18.14 16.35 1.85
C LEU A 502 17.35 15.14 2.34
N ILE A 503 17.94 14.29 3.18
CA ILE A 503 17.27 13.11 3.74
C ILE A 503 16.07 13.54 4.59
N GLY A 504 14.96 12.81 4.48
CA GLY A 504 13.74 13.00 5.25
C GLY A 504 12.48 12.85 4.41
N GLU A 505 11.37 13.32 4.98
CA GLU A 505 10.04 13.12 4.42
C GLU A 505 9.46 14.43 3.90
N TYR A 506 8.71 14.34 2.80
CA TYR A 506 8.12 15.48 2.11
C TYR A 506 6.70 15.16 1.66
N GLY A 507 5.83 16.18 1.59
CA GLY A 507 4.45 16.03 1.10
C GLY A 507 3.41 15.71 2.18
N PRO A 508 2.18 15.40 1.75
CA PRO A 508 1.06 15.10 2.63
C PRO A 508 1.15 13.70 3.26
N ASP A 509 0.37 13.46 4.32
CA ASP A 509 0.33 12.17 5.04
C ASP A 509 -0.14 11.00 4.16
N TYR A 510 -1.09 11.26 3.25
CA TYR A 510 -1.65 10.22 2.39
C TYR A 510 -0.71 9.79 1.26
N ASP A 511 0.33 10.57 0.95
CA ASP A 511 1.29 10.28 -0.12
C ASP A 511 2.65 10.95 0.15
N THR A 512 3.39 10.34 1.06
CA THR A 512 4.68 10.87 1.54
C THR A 512 5.80 10.45 0.59
N LEU A 513 6.58 11.45 0.14
CA LEU A 513 7.84 11.25 -0.55
C LEU A 513 8.96 11.10 0.49
N TYR A 514 9.62 9.94 0.51
CA TYR A 514 10.79 9.71 1.35
C TYR A 514 12.06 9.88 0.52
N ILE A 515 12.97 10.75 0.99
CA ILE A 515 14.33 10.87 0.46
C ILE A 515 15.27 10.25 1.49
N PHE A 516 16.04 9.26 1.07
CA PHE A 516 16.90 8.50 1.97
C PHE A 516 18.20 8.09 1.29
N GLU A 517 19.24 7.83 2.07
CA GLU A 517 20.50 7.31 1.53
C GLU A 517 20.49 5.79 1.60
N ARG A 518 20.86 5.14 0.50
CA ARG A 518 21.09 3.69 0.42
C ARG A 518 22.26 3.40 -0.50
N ASP A 519 23.22 2.64 0.02
CA ASP A 519 24.40 2.14 -0.70
C ASP A 519 25.21 3.26 -1.38
N GLY A 520 25.37 4.39 -0.70
CA GLY A 520 26.13 5.54 -1.20
C GLY A 520 25.41 6.32 -2.30
N LYS A 521 24.08 6.20 -2.42
CA LYS A 521 23.23 6.99 -3.31
C LYS A 521 22.02 7.53 -2.56
N LEU A 522 21.48 8.67 -3.01
CA LEU A 522 20.12 9.06 -2.60
C LEU A 522 19.09 8.24 -3.36
N TRP A 523 17.99 7.95 -2.69
CA TRP A 523 16.84 7.24 -3.21
C TRP A 523 15.58 8.04 -2.90
N ALA A 524 14.60 7.92 -3.79
CA ALA A 524 13.23 8.34 -3.55
C ALA A 524 12.35 7.10 -3.31
N LEU A 525 11.47 7.14 -2.30
CA LEU A 525 10.28 6.30 -2.23
C LEU A 525 9.07 7.20 -2.48
N ILE A 526 8.39 7.00 -3.60
CA ILE A 526 7.26 7.82 -4.07
C ILE A 526 6.03 6.94 -4.30
N GLU A 527 4.83 7.52 -4.14
CA GLU A 527 3.54 6.81 -4.20
C GLU A 527 3.48 5.62 -3.21
N GLN A 528 4.22 5.68 -2.10
CA GLN A 528 4.28 4.64 -1.06
C GLN A 528 4.94 3.29 -1.46
N PHE A 529 5.23 3.03 -2.73
CA PHE A 529 5.72 1.72 -3.20
C PHE A 529 6.88 1.75 -4.21
N GLU A 530 7.16 2.86 -4.92
CA GLU A 530 8.21 2.91 -5.96
C GLU A 530 9.53 3.40 -5.37
N PHE A 531 10.54 2.53 -5.35
CA PHE A 531 11.90 2.83 -4.90
C PHE A 531 12.80 3.20 -6.08
N ASP A 532 13.30 4.43 -6.10
CA ASP A 532 14.10 4.93 -7.22
C ASP A 532 15.49 5.40 -6.76
N PRO A 533 16.59 4.75 -7.22
CA PRO A 533 17.94 5.27 -7.01
C PRO A 533 18.13 6.53 -7.86
N LEU A 534 18.52 7.61 -7.21
CA LEU A 534 18.68 8.91 -7.84
C LEU A 534 20.09 9.09 -8.39
N GLU A 535 20.19 9.72 -9.56
CA GLU A 535 21.45 10.18 -10.14
C GLU A 535 21.69 11.65 -9.79
N GLU A 536 22.81 11.97 -9.14
CA GLU A 536 23.17 13.34 -8.79
C GLU A 536 23.62 14.10 -10.05
N VAL A 537 22.92 15.18 -10.39
CA VAL A 537 23.27 16.08 -11.52
C VAL A 537 24.05 17.29 -11.01
N SER A 538 23.61 17.83 -9.88
CA SER A 538 24.29 18.90 -9.14
C SER A 538 23.86 18.85 -7.66
N GLU A 539 24.40 19.73 -6.82
CA GLU A 539 24.16 19.74 -5.37
C GLU A 539 22.68 19.65 -4.95
N ASN A 540 21.78 20.23 -5.75
CA ASN A 540 20.35 20.30 -5.48
C ASN A 540 19.48 19.65 -6.56
N VAL A 541 20.08 19.07 -7.60
CA VAL A 541 19.34 18.51 -8.74
C VAL A 541 19.72 17.05 -8.92
N PHE A 542 18.70 16.20 -8.93
CA PHE A 542 18.82 14.77 -9.11
C PHE A 542 17.88 14.31 -10.23
N LYS A 543 18.20 13.18 -10.85
CA LYS A 543 17.35 12.53 -11.86
C LYS A 543 16.83 11.21 -11.35
N PHE A 544 15.58 10.92 -11.70
CA PHE A 544 15.03 9.58 -11.59
C PHE A 544 15.79 8.61 -12.51
N PRO A 545 15.82 7.30 -12.20
CA PRO A 545 16.50 6.33 -13.03
C PRO A 545 15.89 6.27 -14.44
N ASN A 546 16.62 5.69 -15.40
CA ASN A 546 16.14 5.53 -16.79
C ASN A 546 15.09 4.39 -16.92
N ARG A 547 14.14 4.32 -15.99
CA ARG A 547 13.03 3.34 -15.87
C ARG A 547 12.01 3.86 -14.84
N GLY A 548 10.90 3.16 -14.68
CA GLY A 548 9.87 3.53 -13.70
C GLY A 548 8.92 4.63 -14.19
N LEU A 549 8.02 5.08 -13.33
CA LEU A 549 6.95 6.02 -13.68
C LEU A 549 7.48 7.42 -14.01
N TYR A 550 8.57 7.81 -13.34
CA TYR A 550 9.15 9.15 -13.39
C TYR A 550 10.36 9.28 -14.32
N VAL A 551 10.57 8.30 -15.20
CA VAL A 551 11.68 8.30 -16.17
C VAL A 551 11.76 9.61 -16.95
N GLY A 552 12.97 10.18 -17.02
CA GLY A 552 13.27 11.42 -17.72
C GLY A 552 12.92 12.70 -16.96
N GLU A 553 12.47 12.60 -15.71
CA GLU A 553 12.12 13.74 -14.85
C GLU A 553 13.16 13.94 -13.73
N GLU A 554 13.08 15.08 -13.04
CA GLU A 554 14.07 15.53 -12.05
C GLU A 554 13.46 15.73 -10.65
N LEU A 555 14.33 15.72 -9.64
CA LEU A 555 14.09 16.20 -8.28
C LEU A 555 14.95 17.42 -8.01
N ILE A 556 14.32 18.53 -7.62
CA ILE A 556 15.00 19.80 -7.38
C ILE A 556 14.75 20.24 -5.95
N PHE A 557 15.79 20.26 -5.13
CA PHE A 557 15.72 20.66 -3.73
C PHE A 557 15.89 22.17 -3.56
N LYS A 558 15.11 22.74 -2.66
CA LYS A 558 15.33 24.10 -2.14
C LYS A 558 15.73 24.01 -0.68
N ARG A 559 16.83 24.67 -0.32
CA ARG A 559 17.39 24.66 1.05
C ARG A 559 17.21 25.99 1.75
N ASP A 560 17.16 25.94 3.07
CA ASP A 560 17.34 27.10 3.93
C ASP A 560 18.84 27.46 4.09
N ALA A 561 19.10 28.53 4.85
CA ALA A 561 20.46 29.01 5.12
C ALA A 561 21.33 28.01 5.92
N ARG A 562 20.74 26.98 6.52
CA ARG A 562 21.44 25.92 7.26
C ARG A 562 21.74 24.70 6.38
N GLY A 563 21.40 24.77 5.09
CA GLY A 563 21.57 23.65 4.15
C GLY A 563 20.50 22.57 4.29
N ARG A 564 19.44 22.80 5.06
CA ARG A 564 18.32 21.85 5.20
C ARG A 564 17.29 22.14 4.11
N ALA A 565 16.91 21.11 3.35
CA ALA A 565 15.87 21.26 2.34
C ALA A 565 14.54 21.67 3.00
N THR A 566 13.84 22.67 2.48
CA THR A 566 12.49 23.06 2.94
C THR A 566 11.40 22.46 2.06
N GLU A 567 11.73 22.15 0.81
CA GLU A 567 10.86 21.53 -0.18
C GLU A 567 11.71 20.84 -1.26
N VAL A 568 11.07 19.91 -1.96
CA VAL A 568 11.60 19.28 -3.17
C VAL A 568 10.54 19.32 -4.25
N VAL A 569 10.93 19.71 -5.46
CA VAL A 569 10.10 19.57 -6.65
C VAL A 569 10.43 18.22 -7.27
N ALA A 570 9.54 17.23 -7.15
CA ALA A 570 9.70 15.92 -7.76
C ALA A 570 8.70 15.80 -8.92
N ALA A 571 9.20 15.55 -10.14
CA ALA A 571 8.35 15.41 -11.33
C ALA A 571 7.40 16.61 -11.54
N ASN A 572 7.91 17.83 -11.33
CA ASN A 572 7.17 19.10 -11.41
C ASN A 572 6.11 19.35 -10.31
N VAL A 573 6.05 18.49 -9.30
CA VAL A 573 5.14 18.64 -8.15
C VAL A 573 5.94 19.04 -6.91
N ILE A 574 5.42 20.02 -6.15
CA ILE A 574 6.09 20.54 -4.96
C ILE A 574 5.70 19.68 -3.74
N PHE A 575 6.70 19.05 -3.12
CA PHE A 575 6.58 18.36 -1.84
C PHE A 575 7.28 19.17 -0.75
N LYS A 576 6.50 19.72 0.19
CA LYS A 576 7.04 20.47 1.33
C LYS A 576 7.64 19.51 2.36
N ARG A 577 8.77 19.85 2.97
CA ARG A 577 9.38 19.02 4.02
C ARG A 577 8.43 18.87 5.21
N ARG A 578 8.29 17.64 5.69
CA ARG A 578 7.51 17.28 6.87
C ARG A 578 8.33 17.42 8.14
N GLN A 579 7.66 17.76 9.23
CA GLN A 579 8.26 17.81 10.57
C GLN A 579 7.99 16.49 11.30
N VAL A 580 8.80 15.48 11.01
CA VAL A 580 8.63 14.12 11.54
C VAL A 580 9.60 13.76 12.65
N GLY A 581 10.44 14.71 13.07
CA GLY A 581 11.35 14.54 14.22
C GLY A 581 11.30 15.72 15.18
N PRO A 582 11.98 15.58 16.34
CA PRO A 582 12.02 16.63 17.34
C PRO A 582 12.41 17.98 16.71
N GLU A 583 11.77 19.06 17.17
CA GLU A 583 12.17 20.41 16.77
C GLU A 583 13.65 20.63 17.12
N GLU A 584 14.31 21.51 16.38
CA GLU A 584 15.71 21.84 16.62
C GLU A 584 15.89 22.37 18.07
N GLY A 585 16.68 21.66 18.87
CA GLY A 585 16.88 21.95 20.30
C GLY A 585 16.00 21.13 21.27
N THR A 586 15.05 20.33 20.77
CA THR A 586 14.26 19.40 21.58
C THR A 586 14.79 17.97 21.42
N GLN A 587 14.82 17.19 22.51
CA GLN A 587 15.34 15.81 22.49
C GLN A 587 14.25 14.75 22.26
N GLN A 588 12.96 15.12 22.41
CA GLN A 588 11.85 14.17 22.44
C GLN A 588 10.61 14.74 21.76
N LEU A 589 9.97 13.95 20.91
CA LEU A 589 8.63 14.25 20.40
C LEU A 589 7.60 14.03 21.49
N ARG A 590 6.75 15.03 21.74
CA ARG A 590 5.68 14.97 22.73
C ARG A 590 4.32 14.89 22.04
N ILE A 591 3.42 14.12 22.62
CA ILE A 591 2.01 14.17 22.23
C ILE A 591 1.29 15.21 23.07
N GLN A 592 0.15 15.71 22.58
CA GLN A 592 -0.80 16.43 23.41
C GLN A 592 -1.69 15.39 24.11
N PRO A 593 -1.64 15.26 25.46
CA PRO A 593 -2.49 14.32 26.17
C PRO A 593 -3.97 14.71 26.06
N LEU A 594 -4.86 13.72 25.97
CA LEU A 594 -6.31 13.90 25.98
C LEU A 594 -6.81 14.51 27.30
N ARG A 595 -6.10 14.24 28.41
CA ARG A 595 -6.42 14.70 29.77
C ARG A 595 -5.13 15.02 30.53
N PRO A 596 -5.18 15.86 31.58
CA PRO A 596 -4.02 16.15 32.43
C PRO A 596 -3.40 14.87 33.02
N VAL A 597 -2.10 14.65 32.75
CA VAL A 597 -1.39 13.41 33.15
C VAL A 597 -1.41 13.19 34.67
N ASN A 598 -1.37 14.26 35.46
CA ASN A 598 -1.44 14.20 36.92
C ASN A 598 -2.80 13.70 37.45
N GLU A 599 -3.90 13.94 36.76
CA GLU A 599 -5.22 13.41 37.11
C GLU A 599 -5.31 11.93 36.75
N LEU A 600 -4.91 11.58 35.52
CA LEU A 600 -4.83 10.19 35.05
C LEU A 600 -3.98 9.33 35.98
N LEU A 601 -2.85 9.86 36.44
CA LEU A 601 -1.98 9.17 37.38
C LEU A 601 -2.69 8.86 38.70
N LYS A 602 -3.43 9.82 39.27
CA LYS A 602 -4.20 9.59 40.51
C LYS A 602 -5.25 8.50 40.33
N GLU A 603 -5.98 8.51 39.22
CA GLU A 603 -7.00 7.51 38.88
C GLU A 603 -6.39 6.12 38.66
N ALA A 604 -5.31 6.04 37.90
CA ALA A 604 -4.63 4.78 37.61
C ALA A 604 -4.04 4.15 38.87
N LEU A 605 -3.52 4.95 39.81
CA LEU A 605 -2.98 4.46 41.09
C LEU A 605 -4.06 3.87 42.03
N GLN A 606 -5.33 4.23 41.82
CA GLN A 606 -6.49 3.66 42.53
C GLN A 606 -7.12 2.47 41.79
N SER A 607 -6.70 2.24 40.55
CA SER A 607 -7.19 1.15 39.70
C SER A 607 -6.39 -0.14 39.94
N GLN A 608 -6.94 -1.27 39.50
CA GLN A 608 -6.28 -2.57 39.56
C GLN A 608 -6.17 -3.18 38.15
N PRO A 609 -5.10 -3.96 37.88
CA PRO A 609 -4.98 -4.67 36.61
C PRO A 609 -6.15 -5.64 36.41
N PRO A 610 -6.46 -6.01 35.15
CA PRO A 610 -7.44 -7.04 34.87
C PRO A 610 -7.06 -8.33 35.58
N LYS A 611 -8.06 -9.03 36.13
CA LYS A 611 -7.82 -10.32 36.80
C LYS A 611 -7.47 -11.37 35.75
N GLU A 612 -6.38 -12.08 35.97
CA GLU A 612 -5.97 -13.20 35.13
C GLU A 612 -6.10 -14.52 35.89
N THR A 613 -6.50 -15.57 35.17
CA THR A 613 -6.42 -16.96 35.64
C THR A 613 -5.55 -17.76 34.69
N GLY A 614 -4.56 -18.46 35.22
CA GLY A 614 -3.61 -19.23 34.42
C GLY A 614 -2.52 -19.83 35.29
N ASP A 615 -1.84 -20.85 34.76
CA ASP A 615 -0.66 -21.44 35.38
C ASP A 615 0.56 -20.56 35.08
N PHE A 616 0.74 -19.52 35.91
CA PHE A 616 1.80 -18.54 35.75
C PHE A 616 3.05 -18.92 36.56
N ARG A 617 4.22 -18.64 35.96
CA ARG A 617 5.50 -18.70 36.66
C ARG A 617 5.53 -17.67 37.79
N LYS A 618 6.21 -18.02 38.88
CA LYS A 618 6.53 -17.06 39.95
C LYS A 618 7.38 -15.92 39.38
N THR A 619 6.95 -14.69 39.63
CA THR A 619 7.70 -13.47 39.29
C THR A 619 9.06 -13.45 39.98
N ASP A 620 10.11 -13.19 39.21
CA ASP A 620 11.50 -13.07 39.65
C ASP A 620 12.17 -11.91 38.89
N LEU A 621 11.79 -10.69 39.28
CA LEU A 621 12.32 -9.46 38.69
C LEU A 621 13.71 -9.19 39.25
N VAL A 622 14.70 -9.06 38.35
CA VAL A 622 16.09 -8.75 38.69
C VAL A 622 16.55 -7.46 38.01
N GLU A 623 17.40 -6.71 38.70
CA GLU A 623 17.98 -5.47 38.20
C GLU A 623 19.08 -5.78 37.15
N LEU A 624 18.95 -5.23 35.94
CA LEU A 624 19.83 -5.57 34.81
C LEU A 624 21.31 -5.27 35.10
N THR A 625 21.61 -4.12 35.71
CA THR A 625 22.98 -3.67 36.00
C THR A 625 23.68 -4.50 37.08
N LYS A 626 22.92 -5.27 37.89
CA LYS A 626 23.51 -6.25 38.81
C LYS A 626 23.99 -7.51 38.09
N LEU A 627 23.39 -7.85 36.95
CA LEU A 627 23.82 -8.97 36.10
C LEU A 627 24.96 -8.56 35.16
N ASP A 628 24.90 -7.36 34.60
CA ASP A 628 25.95 -6.80 33.76
C ASP A 628 26.08 -5.28 34.00
N PRO A 629 27.10 -4.83 34.76
CA PRO A 629 27.27 -3.42 35.10
C PRO A 629 27.69 -2.54 33.91
N THR A 630 27.91 -3.14 32.74
CA THR A 630 28.34 -2.43 31.53
C THR A 630 27.18 -2.04 30.62
N ILE A 631 25.97 -2.48 30.94
CA ILE A 631 24.72 -1.97 30.36
C ILE A 631 24.50 -0.55 30.90
N LYS A 632 24.24 0.40 29.99
CA LYS A 632 23.88 1.77 30.37
C LYS A 632 22.37 1.90 30.50
N LEU A 633 21.94 2.77 31.41
CA LEU A 633 20.53 3.07 31.64
C LEU A 633 20.25 4.54 31.34
N GLU A 634 19.20 4.78 30.58
CA GLU A 634 18.57 6.09 30.39
C GLU A 634 17.06 5.88 30.49
N ILE A 635 16.59 5.57 31.71
CA ILE A 635 15.19 5.21 31.95
C ILE A 635 14.30 6.44 31.81
N ARG A 636 13.69 6.58 30.64
CA ARG A 636 13.02 7.81 30.18
C ARG A 636 11.84 8.18 31.06
N TYR A 637 11.10 7.19 31.54
CA TYR A 637 9.94 7.37 32.41
C TYR A 637 10.30 7.66 33.89
N ALA A 638 11.59 7.66 34.26
CA ALA A 638 12.07 8.22 35.52
C ALA A 638 12.39 9.73 35.42
N THR A 639 12.19 10.33 34.24
CA THR A 639 12.46 11.76 33.96
C THR A 639 11.29 12.37 33.19
N THR A 640 11.36 13.65 32.82
CA THR A 640 10.38 14.31 31.92
C THR A 640 10.74 14.18 30.44
N ASN A 641 11.79 13.42 30.11
CA ASN A 641 12.26 13.20 28.77
C ASN A 641 11.57 11.96 28.17
N ASN A 642 10.26 12.07 27.94
CA ASN A 642 9.38 11.06 27.33
C ASN A 642 8.20 11.74 26.64
N PHE A 643 7.40 10.96 25.90
CA PHE A 643 6.30 11.47 25.08
C PHE A 643 5.19 12.22 25.84
N LEU A 644 5.05 12.00 27.15
CA LEU A 644 4.08 12.68 28.03
C LEU A 644 4.70 13.78 28.89
N GLY A 645 6.02 13.98 28.83
CA GLY A 645 6.72 15.03 29.58
C GLY A 645 6.63 14.91 31.11
N SER A 646 6.32 13.72 31.65
CA SER A 646 6.00 13.51 33.08
C SER A 646 6.84 12.38 33.70
N VAL A 647 7.05 12.40 35.01
CA VAL A 647 7.79 11.37 35.75
C VAL A 647 6.82 10.29 36.24
N PHE A 648 7.11 9.02 35.92
CA PHE A 648 6.29 7.86 36.30
C PHE A 648 7.00 6.89 37.24
N TYR A 649 8.34 6.84 37.20
CA TYR A 649 9.15 5.98 38.06
C TYR A 649 9.92 6.81 39.09
N SER A 650 10.05 6.30 40.30
CA SER A 650 10.85 6.94 41.37
C SER A 650 12.35 6.72 41.26
N GLN A 651 12.80 5.78 40.43
CA GLN A 651 14.22 5.49 40.22
C GLN A 651 14.49 5.09 38.77
N GLY A 652 15.65 5.49 38.25
CA GLY A 652 16.12 5.14 36.91
C GLY A 652 16.79 3.77 36.83
N LYS A 653 16.10 2.72 37.29
CA LYS A 653 16.57 1.32 37.24
C LYS A 653 15.77 0.50 36.23
N ALA A 654 16.36 -0.56 35.71
CA ALA A 654 15.69 -1.49 34.81
C ALA A 654 15.57 -2.88 35.45
N PHE A 655 14.35 -3.41 35.48
CA PHE A 655 14.06 -4.75 35.99
C PHE A 655 13.44 -5.61 34.89
N LEU A 656 13.82 -6.89 34.82
CA LEU A 656 13.23 -7.89 33.93
C LEU A 656 13.07 -9.21 34.68
N GLN A 657 12.20 -10.09 34.21
CA GLN A 657 12.18 -11.48 34.66
C GLN A 657 13.56 -12.09 34.42
N ARG A 658 14.11 -12.82 35.39
CA ARG A 658 15.49 -13.33 35.35
C ARG A 658 15.91 -13.94 34.00
N PRO A 659 15.13 -14.85 33.36
CA PRO A 659 15.53 -15.40 32.07
C PRO A 659 15.65 -14.35 30.96
N ALA A 660 14.76 -13.34 30.94
CA ALA A 660 14.84 -12.23 30.00
C ALA A 660 16.06 -11.35 30.31
N ALA A 661 16.30 -11.05 31.58
CA ALA A 661 17.43 -10.24 32.04
C ALA A 661 18.80 -10.86 31.68
N GLU A 662 18.95 -12.16 31.91
CA GLU A 662 20.14 -12.93 31.54
C GLU A 662 20.35 -12.95 30.02
N SER A 663 19.26 -13.00 29.25
CA SER A 663 19.29 -12.94 27.80
C SER A 663 19.79 -11.58 27.31
N VAL A 664 19.27 -10.46 27.85
CA VAL A 664 19.79 -9.11 27.56
C VAL A 664 21.28 -9.00 27.90
N ALA A 665 21.73 -9.58 29.02
CA ALA A 665 23.15 -9.58 29.38
C ALA A 665 24.02 -10.37 28.36
N ARG A 666 23.51 -11.48 27.82
CA ARG A 666 24.19 -12.21 26.73
C ARG A 666 24.24 -11.38 25.44
N VAL A 667 23.15 -10.71 25.07
CA VAL A 667 23.11 -9.78 23.93
C VAL A 667 24.16 -8.67 24.08
N ASN A 668 24.23 -8.02 25.25
CA ASN A 668 25.20 -6.95 25.52
C ASN A 668 26.64 -7.46 25.34
N ARG A 669 26.97 -8.64 25.89
CA ARG A 669 28.30 -9.24 25.72
C ARG A 669 28.64 -9.54 24.26
N LYS A 670 27.67 -10.04 23.47
CA LYS A 670 27.84 -10.30 22.03
C LYS A 670 28.12 -9.01 21.24
N LEU A 671 27.39 -7.94 21.53
CA LEU A 671 27.55 -6.64 20.86
C LEU A 671 28.88 -5.95 21.19
N ARG A 672 29.43 -6.17 22.39
CA ARG A 672 30.73 -5.61 22.77
C ARG A 672 31.86 -6.06 21.86
N GLY A 673 31.81 -7.31 21.38
CA GLY A 673 32.75 -7.82 20.38
C GLY A 673 32.69 -7.08 19.04
N GLN A 674 31.61 -6.33 18.79
CA GLN A 674 31.37 -5.53 17.59
C GLN A 674 31.54 -4.02 17.83
N GLY A 675 32.00 -3.62 19.01
CA GLY A 675 32.23 -2.20 19.36
C GLY A 675 31.01 -1.47 19.92
N TYR A 676 29.94 -2.17 20.27
CA TYR A 676 28.70 -1.57 20.80
C TYR A 676 28.32 -2.12 22.17
N GLY A 677 27.57 -1.34 22.95
CA GLY A 677 26.88 -1.81 24.15
C GLY A 677 25.40 -1.43 24.12
N LEU A 678 24.62 -1.94 25.07
CA LEU A 678 23.19 -1.64 25.20
C LEU A 678 22.92 -0.43 26.10
N LEU A 679 22.02 0.44 25.64
CA LEU A 679 21.44 1.54 26.40
C LEU A 679 19.94 1.27 26.56
N VAL A 680 19.49 1.05 27.80
CA VAL A 680 18.09 0.68 28.11
C VAL A 680 17.27 1.94 28.42
N HIS A 681 16.13 2.07 27.75
CA HIS A 681 15.16 3.17 27.91
C HIS A 681 13.95 2.80 28.77
N ASP A 682 13.49 1.55 28.68
CA ASP A 682 12.46 1.00 29.56
C ASP A 682 12.57 -0.53 29.67
N ALA A 683 12.02 -1.10 30.73
CA ALA A 683 11.97 -2.54 30.98
C ALA A 683 10.65 -2.91 31.68
N TYR A 684 10.67 -3.42 32.92
CA TYR A 684 9.44 -3.59 33.69
C TYR A 684 8.72 -2.25 33.90
N ARG A 685 7.49 -2.16 33.40
CA ARG A 685 6.58 -1.01 33.57
C ARG A 685 5.41 -1.44 34.45
N PRO A 686 5.06 -0.78 35.56
CA PRO A 686 3.89 -1.17 36.35
C PRO A 686 2.60 -0.93 35.54
N TRP A 687 1.59 -1.80 35.68
CA TRP A 687 0.34 -1.71 34.92
C TRP A 687 -0.36 -0.34 34.99
N PHE A 688 -0.35 0.33 36.14
CA PHE A 688 -0.97 1.65 36.26
C PHE A 688 -0.37 2.68 35.28
N VAL A 689 0.93 2.57 34.96
CA VAL A 689 1.60 3.46 33.99
C VAL A 689 1.10 3.18 32.58
N THR A 690 0.94 1.91 32.21
CA THR A 690 0.30 1.51 30.94
C THR A 690 -1.11 2.07 30.83
N LYS A 691 -1.88 2.04 31.92
CA LYS A 691 -3.21 2.67 31.95
C LYS A 691 -3.16 4.18 31.70
N VAL A 692 -2.22 4.90 32.34
CA VAL A 692 -2.04 6.34 32.08
C VAL A 692 -1.67 6.60 30.62
N PHE A 693 -0.74 5.81 30.05
CA PHE A 693 -0.32 5.96 28.66
C PHE A 693 -1.52 5.80 27.72
N TRP A 694 -2.33 4.77 27.92
CA TRP A 694 -3.53 4.54 27.12
C TRP A 694 -4.57 5.65 27.24
N ASP A 695 -4.89 6.07 28.47
CA ASP A 695 -5.93 7.07 28.71
C ASP A 695 -5.49 8.49 28.29
N ALA A 696 -4.17 8.74 28.24
CA ALA A 696 -3.61 10.01 27.77
C ALA A 696 -3.51 10.09 26.24
N THR A 697 -3.38 8.96 25.55
CA THR A 697 -2.99 8.92 24.13
C THR A 697 -4.19 9.04 23.19
N PRO A 698 -4.15 9.96 22.20
CA PRO A 698 -5.14 10.03 21.12
C PRO A 698 -5.34 8.71 20.37
N ASP A 699 -6.55 8.45 19.88
CA ASP A 699 -6.90 7.17 19.26
C ASP A 699 -6.01 6.80 18.06
N ASP A 700 -5.62 7.78 17.25
CA ASP A 700 -4.72 7.63 16.09
C ASP A 700 -3.30 7.20 16.46
N LYS A 701 -2.92 7.32 17.74
CA LYS A 701 -1.59 6.99 18.26
C LYS A 701 -1.59 5.78 19.21
N LYS A 702 -2.75 5.17 19.45
CA LYS A 702 -2.87 4.00 20.34
C LYS A 702 -2.13 2.76 19.85
N ILE A 703 -1.68 2.73 18.59
CA ILE A 703 -0.79 1.67 18.10
C ILE A 703 0.57 1.62 18.83
N PHE A 704 1.01 2.74 19.42
CA PHE A 704 2.28 2.85 20.16
C PHE A 704 2.12 2.66 21.68
N VAL A 705 0.91 2.39 22.18
CA VAL A 705 0.69 2.17 23.61
C VAL A 705 -0.19 0.95 23.84
N ALA A 706 0.18 0.12 24.81
CA ALA A 706 -0.55 -1.12 25.07
C ALA A 706 -1.93 -0.86 25.70
N ASP A 707 -2.93 -1.62 25.23
CA ASP A 707 -4.27 -1.65 25.81
C ASP A 707 -4.24 -2.23 27.24
N PRO A 708 -4.55 -1.42 28.28
CA PRO A 708 -4.43 -1.84 29.67
C PRO A 708 -5.44 -2.92 30.04
N SER A 709 -6.51 -3.12 29.26
CA SER A 709 -7.47 -4.22 29.49
C SER A 709 -6.87 -5.61 29.23
N LYS A 710 -5.77 -5.67 28.46
CA LYS A 710 -5.02 -6.90 28.14
C LYS A 710 -3.67 -6.98 28.87
N GLY A 711 -3.27 -5.88 29.51
CA GLY A 711 -1.91 -5.67 30.02
C GLY A 711 -0.87 -5.57 28.91
N SER A 712 0.39 -5.38 29.28
CA SER A 712 1.53 -5.31 28.35
C SER A 712 2.63 -6.29 28.73
N ARG A 713 3.54 -6.58 27.78
CA ARG A 713 4.71 -7.41 28.06
C ARG A 713 5.69 -6.72 29.02
N HIS A 714 5.76 -5.39 29.01
CA HIS A 714 6.46 -4.63 30.05
C HIS A 714 5.88 -4.88 31.44
N ASN A 715 4.54 -4.92 31.60
CA ASN A 715 3.92 -5.21 32.91
C ASN A 715 4.20 -6.63 33.42
N ARG A 716 4.58 -7.53 32.52
CA ARG A 716 4.98 -8.90 32.86
C ARG A 716 6.49 -9.02 33.14
N GLY A 717 7.24 -7.93 33.00
CA GLY A 717 8.72 -7.92 33.12
C GLY A 717 9.42 -8.64 31.97
N ALA A 718 8.74 -8.79 30.85
CA ALA A 718 9.18 -9.62 29.73
C ALA A 718 9.32 -8.80 28.42
N ALA A 719 9.45 -7.48 28.52
CA ALA A 719 9.79 -6.61 27.39
C ALA A 719 10.84 -5.59 27.80
N VAL A 720 11.65 -5.16 26.83
CA VAL A 720 12.69 -4.15 27.02
C VAL A 720 12.72 -3.20 25.83
N ASP A 721 12.81 -1.91 26.12
CA ASP A 721 13.03 -0.85 25.15
C ASP A 721 14.50 -0.41 25.22
N LEU A 722 15.22 -0.49 24.12
CA LEU A 722 16.66 -0.22 24.13
C LEU A 722 17.21 0.25 22.77
N THR A 723 18.41 0.82 22.83
CA THR A 723 19.22 1.19 21.67
C THR A 723 20.68 0.76 21.87
N LEU A 724 21.51 0.99 20.86
CA LEU A 724 22.95 0.80 20.92
C LEU A 724 23.64 2.07 21.42
N TYR A 725 24.77 1.91 22.12
CA TYR A 725 25.77 2.97 22.28
C TYR A 725 27.12 2.50 21.75
N ASP A 726 27.89 3.44 21.20
CA ASP A 726 29.22 3.16 20.67
C ASP A 726 30.25 3.11 21.80
N LEU A 727 31.03 2.02 21.90
CA LEU A 727 31.99 1.84 23.00
C LEU A 727 33.15 2.84 22.94
N LYS A 728 33.51 3.32 21.75
CA LYS A 728 34.66 4.23 21.55
C LYS A 728 34.33 5.64 22.02
N THR A 729 33.14 6.12 21.71
CA THR A 729 32.67 7.48 22.01
C THR A 729 31.83 7.54 23.29
N GLY A 730 31.28 6.42 23.72
CA GLY A 730 30.35 6.32 24.84
C GLY A 730 28.96 6.88 24.56
N LYS A 731 28.68 7.36 23.34
CA LYS A 731 27.44 8.04 22.96
C LYS A 731 26.40 7.05 22.41
N PRO A 732 25.09 7.34 22.55
CA PRO A 732 24.05 6.61 21.84
C PRO A 732 24.31 6.60 20.33
N VAL A 733 24.06 5.46 19.69
CA VAL A 733 24.12 5.31 18.24
C VAL A 733 22.91 6.00 17.62
N GLU A 734 23.16 6.77 16.57
CA GLU A 734 22.09 7.41 15.80
C GLU A 734 21.31 6.35 15.02
N MET A 735 19.99 6.33 15.21
CA MET A 735 19.06 5.42 14.54
C MET A 735 18.19 6.20 13.53
N VAL A 736 17.29 5.52 12.81
CA VAL A 736 16.38 6.16 11.84
C VAL A 736 15.36 7.10 12.50
N GLY A 737 15.12 6.90 13.79
CA GLY A 737 14.18 7.62 14.63
C GLY A 737 14.69 7.77 16.06
N THR A 738 13.95 8.48 16.88
CA THR A 738 14.18 8.64 18.33
C THR A 738 13.29 7.70 19.13
N TYR A 739 13.72 7.30 20.31
CA TYR A 739 12.88 6.50 21.23
C TYR A 739 11.56 7.22 21.54
N ASP A 740 10.48 6.44 21.68
CA ASP A 740 9.18 6.90 22.21
C ASP A 740 8.55 8.00 21.31
N GLU A 741 8.87 7.97 20.02
CA GLU A 741 8.19 8.79 19.01
C GLU A 741 6.99 8.05 18.39
N THR A 742 5.96 8.80 18.01
CA THR A 742 4.73 8.25 17.41
C THR A 742 4.66 8.57 15.91
N THR A 743 5.75 8.33 15.18
CA THR A 743 5.84 8.57 13.73
C THR A 743 6.19 7.29 12.99
N ASP A 744 6.13 7.31 11.66
CA ASP A 744 6.46 6.14 10.85
C ASP A 744 7.93 5.69 11.02
N ARG A 745 8.80 6.56 11.54
CA ARG A 745 10.21 6.25 11.85
C ARG A 745 10.37 5.23 12.99
N SER A 746 9.31 4.97 13.74
CA SER A 746 9.26 3.96 14.81
C SER A 746 9.19 2.55 14.27
N TYR A 747 8.68 2.33 13.06
CA TYR A 747 8.50 0.98 12.54
C TYR A 747 9.85 0.26 12.29
N PRO A 748 9.97 -1.05 12.64
CA PRO A 748 11.17 -1.86 12.39
C PRO A 748 11.60 -1.89 10.92
N ASP A 749 10.65 -1.78 10.00
CA ASP A 749 10.87 -1.85 8.56
C ASP A 749 10.82 -0.48 7.88
N TYR A 750 10.82 0.62 8.64
CA TYR A 750 10.84 1.98 8.08
C TYR A 750 12.00 2.15 7.07
N PRO A 751 11.74 2.59 5.83
CA PRO A 751 12.72 2.57 4.74
C PRO A 751 13.69 3.76 4.77
N GLY A 752 13.33 4.85 5.45
CA GLY A 752 14.07 6.11 5.41
C GLY A 752 15.43 6.09 6.12
N GLY A 753 16.04 7.28 6.27
CA GLY A 753 17.35 7.44 6.91
C GLY A 753 18.53 7.03 6.03
N THR A 754 19.63 6.61 6.66
CA THR A 754 20.86 6.17 5.98
C THR A 754 21.01 4.66 6.02
N SER A 755 21.81 4.11 5.10
CA SER A 755 22.21 2.70 5.15
C SER A 755 22.86 2.33 6.47
N LEU A 756 23.68 3.23 7.05
CA LEU A 756 24.32 3.00 8.35
C LEU A 756 23.30 2.91 9.50
N GLN A 757 22.33 3.83 9.56
CA GLN A 757 21.25 3.79 10.57
C GLN A 757 20.41 2.51 10.47
N ARG A 758 20.02 2.12 9.25
CA ARG A 758 19.26 0.87 9.03
C ARG A 758 20.10 -0.37 9.38
N TRP A 759 21.40 -0.35 9.09
CA TRP A 759 22.33 -1.41 9.50
C TRP A 759 22.44 -1.51 11.03
N HIS A 760 22.52 -0.40 11.76
CA HIS A 760 22.53 -0.41 13.23
C HIS A 760 21.23 -0.95 13.83
N ARG A 761 20.08 -0.55 13.26
CA ARG A 761 18.77 -1.10 13.65
C ARG A 761 18.70 -2.61 13.42
N GLN A 762 19.17 -3.08 12.26
CA GLN A 762 19.21 -4.52 11.97
C GLN A 762 20.18 -5.27 12.90
N LEU A 763 21.37 -4.72 13.16
CA LEU A 763 22.33 -5.29 14.11
C LEU A 763 21.71 -5.48 15.49
N LEU A 764 20.97 -4.48 15.98
CA LEU A 764 20.28 -4.56 17.26
C LEU A 764 19.22 -5.66 17.24
N ARG A 765 18.38 -5.68 16.21
CA ARG A 765 17.34 -6.71 16.02
C ARG A 765 17.94 -8.11 15.99
N ASP A 766 18.93 -8.36 15.15
CA ASP A 766 19.59 -9.67 15.02
C ASP A 766 20.21 -10.14 16.34
N ALA A 767 20.83 -9.21 17.09
CA ALA A 767 21.42 -9.53 18.37
C ALA A 767 20.35 -9.93 19.40
N MET A 768 19.26 -9.18 19.49
CA MET A 768 18.14 -9.47 20.39
C MET A 768 17.41 -10.76 20.01
N GLU A 769 17.06 -10.93 18.74
CA GLU A 769 16.33 -12.12 18.26
C GLU A 769 17.15 -13.41 18.42
N SER A 770 18.49 -13.32 18.33
CA SER A 770 19.37 -14.46 18.59
C SER A 770 19.32 -14.98 20.05
N GLU A 771 18.76 -14.19 20.97
CA GLU A 771 18.63 -14.53 22.39
C GLU A 771 17.17 -14.67 22.84
N GLY A 772 16.27 -14.97 21.90
CA GLY A 772 14.88 -15.33 22.21
C GLY A 772 13.94 -14.14 22.44
N PHE A 773 14.30 -12.98 21.90
CA PHE A 773 13.39 -11.84 21.78
C PHE A 773 12.74 -11.79 20.38
N THR A 774 11.67 -11.03 20.27
CA THR A 774 11.05 -10.64 19.00
C THR A 774 10.81 -9.14 19.02
N VAL A 775 11.17 -8.43 17.95
CA VAL A 775 10.88 -6.99 17.84
C VAL A 775 9.37 -6.74 17.73
N TYR A 776 8.86 -5.70 18.38
CA TYR A 776 7.46 -5.31 18.22
C TYR A 776 7.23 -4.64 16.86
N GLU A 777 6.12 -4.98 16.21
CA GLU A 777 5.84 -4.62 14.81
C GLU A 777 5.75 -3.11 14.55
N ALA A 778 5.49 -2.30 15.57
CA ALA A 778 5.38 -0.85 15.46
C ALA A 778 6.61 -0.08 16.00
N GLU A 779 7.53 -0.75 16.69
CA GLU A 779 8.61 -0.10 17.46
C GLU A 779 9.94 -0.84 17.33
N TRP A 780 10.90 -0.27 16.59
CA TRP A 780 12.20 -0.88 16.33
C TRP A 780 13.07 -1.06 17.58
N TRP A 781 12.78 -0.34 18.66
CA TRP A 781 13.51 -0.40 19.93
C TRP A 781 12.92 -1.39 20.94
N HIS A 782 11.69 -1.88 20.72
CA HIS A 782 10.94 -2.68 21.67
C HIS A 782 11.08 -4.17 21.36
N PHE A 783 11.42 -4.96 22.39
CA PHE A 783 11.68 -6.38 22.26
C PHE A 783 10.91 -7.21 23.29
N ASP A 784 10.06 -8.11 22.81
CA ASP A 784 9.28 -9.07 23.60
C ASP A 784 10.06 -10.36 23.83
N TYR A 785 10.20 -10.80 25.08
CA TYR A 785 10.81 -12.09 25.40
C TYR A 785 9.82 -13.24 25.13
N LYS A 786 10.27 -14.31 24.46
CA LYS A 786 9.44 -15.43 23.98
C LYS A 786 8.47 -16.07 25.00
N ASP A 787 8.78 -16.01 26.30
CA ASP A 787 7.98 -16.62 27.37
C ASP A 787 7.02 -15.64 28.07
N TRP A 788 6.80 -14.44 27.52
CA TRP A 788 6.05 -13.37 28.19
C TRP A 788 4.65 -13.81 28.68
N GLN A 789 3.94 -14.68 27.94
CA GLN A 789 2.61 -15.16 28.34
C GLN A 789 2.61 -15.97 29.64
N ARG A 790 3.77 -16.49 30.07
CA ARG A 790 3.88 -17.33 31.26
C ARG A 790 4.00 -16.53 32.56
N TYR A 791 3.97 -15.21 32.50
CA TYR A 791 4.07 -14.33 33.65
C TYR A 791 2.79 -13.50 33.80
N PRO A 792 2.28 -13.28 35.02
CA PRO A 792 1.06 -12.51 35.22
C PRO A 792 1.32 -11.01 35.01
N ILE A 793 0.26 -10.23 34.77
CA ILE A 793 0.31 -8.77 34.76
C ILE A 793 0.76 -8.27 36.13
N GLY A 794 1.90 -7.61 36.18
CA GLY A 794 2.45 -6.98 37.38
C GLY A 794 2.02 -5.52 37.53
N ASN A 795 1.87 -5.07 38.77
CA ASN A 795 1.59 -3.68 39.13
C ASN A 795 2.43 -3.20 40.33
N GLU A 796 3.55 -3.87 40.59
CA GLU A 796 4.45 -3.55 41.69
C GLU A 796 5.14 -2.22 41.40
N ARG A 797 5.18 -1.33 42.39
CA ARG A 797 5.82 -0.02 42.19
C ARG A 797 7.32 -0.10 42.41
N PHE A 798 8.05 0.79 41.76
CA PHE A 798 9.52 0.81 41.79
C PHE A 798 10.09 0.99 43.20
N GLU A 799 9.40 1.69 44.11
CA GLU A 799 9.86 1.85 45.50
C GLU A 799 9.95 0.50 46.23
N LYS A 800 9.08 -0.46 45.86
CA LYS A 800 8.99 -1.79 46.48
C LYS A 800 9.95 -2.82 45.89
N LEU A 801 10.38 -2.63 44.63
CA LEU A 801 11.32 -3.54 43.94
C LEU A 801 12.74 -3.52 44.54
N SER A 802 13.05 -2.48 45.31
CA SER A 802 14.37 -2.26 45.94
C SER A 802 14.65 -3.15 47.16
N PHE A 803 13.63 -3.81 47.71
CA PHE A 803 13.67 -4.50 49.01
C PHE A 803 13.69 -6.03 48.93
N THR A 804 13.59 -6.62 47.75
CA THR A 804 13.72 -8.07 47.56
C THR A 804 15.20 -8.47 47.69
N ARG A 805 15.56 -8.99 48.86
CA ARG A 805 16.88 -9.59 49.16
C ARG A 805 17.17 -10.69 48.14
N GLY A 806 18.42 -10.70 47.67
CA GLY A 806 18.95 -11.64 46.67
C GLY A 806 18.93 -13.09 47.08
#